data_AF-A0A419I1T1-F1
#
_entry.id   AF-A0A419I1T1-F1
#
_cell.length_a   1.000
_cell.length_b   1.000
_cell.length_c   1.000
_cell.angle_alpha   90.00
_cell.angle_beta   90.00
_cell.angle_gamma   90.00
#
_symmetry.space_group_name_H-M   'P 1'
#
loop_
_entity.id
_entity.type
_entity.pdbx_description
1 polymer ?
#
loop_
_entity_poly.entity_id
_entity_poly.type
_entity_poly.pdbx_seq_one_letter_code
_entity_poly.pdbx_strand_id
1 'polypeptide(L)'
;MIMTRHLPAPNRGEEATTFPPAVPVSPGSWTRTKRHSMLGTTARGDMAASSIRDVGHEEAGIVLEGLRAGPGAVWLVAGPAGSGRTTLLATTAQRYRRAGTAAIRISAAGAPRDPLRRLATTLRTLISTGALPGPAAVAATARLPERLAAGSGAAPLAVAHDLITAVAGIAAVGPVALLFDDLDAFAPEVATVLALLAEGVRGSGVLTIFTITDTALPAAATHRFRILADATITLREHTTEEITALLPVWTTGTGRTPTDQALVDALVTALGPLAGNLATVRQVVAELRDSGRLIVLDGHVCLTGRGPIALPRGHPLPAALRRLGPVAGRLATMIAGLDEHGAVGIDDLPAVAWALRLARTEAGQALDDLVRLGVLRISPSGRIRPAAPALGAALRQRHRPRWRGAVHRAFAELPGAPPSAASTGRRAELAWFLTESPDAQSGRDPDFFLTAATEAEATDRELACRYRIAALRRSAPGGPHWAWLIGEVVEAHFALGRYRRLAGELGTTVVPRLLAEIQYVPDKLLMMVTVCWLAVLTHEDRHADLDRATPLLTELARRGQLPGGEILPDAIRRADPRTVARLLAATGRVAGPLGTGCALLIGSSAADSPRLHAAWLDWTGSPLPAETSEAADRLDRAGALRSLLGKRYTLPKRGPAADYHHLLAAYRDGDWDAALSSARRMESDRRTRGTPASHPLAAVLAAEICAQREEPARAQDWLRNVPHTTATGSYLAWVWLGIRWQTEETDQALHQGRQDYLALHNTGCLPGMELLLSRLIAYATHLGDRTTATRALAELIPLSRRRRTAHVREATLVFGGMVRNDTAALTNGIRMARASGDTFRIAQACLAMGRLSPSPETWLLKAHRTLKRLGATREVATVTALLRARQIPVPRETHPRTELDRLDLRIAELVSRGHTNRQIAAALATNEKRIEARLTALFEQTGCAGRVDLTAAWLHGRLQPGPRKSRTVAV
;
A
#
# COMPACT_ATOMS: atom_id res chain seq x y z
N MET A 1 24.74 48.72 28.53
CA MET A 1 24.02 47.82 29.46
C MET A 1 24.58 46.41 29.23
N ILE A 2 25.38 45.82 30.13
CA ILE A 2 25.03 45.32 31.50
C ILE A 2 24.14 44.06 31.35
N MET A 3 24.49 42.83 31.79
CA MET A 3 25.60 42.35 32.64
C MET A 3 25.93 40.83 32.45
N THR A 4 27.23 40.51 32.35
CA THR A 4 28.07 39.49 33.05
C THR A 4 27.59 38.12 33.61
N ARG A 5 28.41 37.07 33.27
CA ARG A 5 29.09 36.04 34.13
C ARG A 5 28.23 34.95 34.83
N HIS A 6 28.69 33.70 35.05
CA HIS A 6 29.99 33.21 35.54
C HIS A 6 30.48 31.82 35.02
N LEU A 7 31.80 31.61 35.16
CA LEU A 7 32.61 30.36 35.10
C LEU A 7 33.08 30.01 36.56
N PRO A 8 33.64 28.82 36.93
CA PRO A 8 34.84 28.19 36.32
C PRO A 8 35.02 26.64 36.38
N ALA A 9 36.17 26.16 35.87
CA ALA A 9 36.75 24.79 36.00
C ALA A 9 37.73 24.72 37.24
N PRO A 10 38.66 23.74 37.50
CA PRO A 10 39.66 23.14 36.56
C PRO A 10 40.22 21.69 36.85
N ASN A 11 41.13 21.16 35.98
CA ASN A 11 42.30 20.23 36.22
C ASN A 11 42.07 18.87 36.98
N ARG A 12 42.90 17.80 37.00
CA ARG A 12 44.13 17.21 36.35
C ARG A 12 44.14 15.70 36.76
N GLY A 13 44.98 14.76 36.28
CA GLY A 13 45.95 14.74 35.18
C GLY A 13 47.10 13.72 35.38
N GLU A 14 47.24 12.74 34.47
CA GLU A 14 48.44 11.90 34.16
C GLU A 14 48.99 10.80 35.11
N GLU A 15 49.79 9.90 34.50
CA GLU A 15 50.64 8.81 35.05
C GLU A 15 50.01 7.53 35.68
N ALA A 16 50.76 6.42 35.84
CA ALA A 16 51.26 5.45 34.83
C ALA A 16 52.09 4.31 35.52
N THR A 17 51.80 3.03 35.20
CA THR A 17 52.62 1.81 35.52
C THR A 17 52.82 1.50 37.03
N THR A 18 53.08 0.26 37.53
CA THR A 18 53.86 -0.89 37.02
C THR A 18 53.34 -2.29 37.46
N PHE A 19 53.82 -3.31 36.72
CA PHE A 19 53.86 -4.79 36.87
C PHE A 19 54.65 -5.33 38.10
N PRO A 20 54.96 -6.67 38.30
CA PRO A 20 54.54 -7.99 37.74
C PRO A 20 54.27 -9.04 38.90
N PRO A 21 54.61 -10.39 38.90
CA PRO A 21 54.96 -11.40 37.85
C PRO A 21 54.34 -12.84 37.94
N ALA A 22 54.58 -13.61 36.86
CA ALA A 22 54.80 -15.07 36.73
C ALA A 22 53.68 -16.14 36.98
N VAL A 23 53.35 -17.18 36.15
CA VAL A 23 54.03 -18.05 35.11
C VAL A 23 54.53 -19.41 35.69
N PRO A 24 54.44 -20.60 35.03
CA PRO A 24 53.46 -21.19 34.08
C PRO A 24 53.30 -22.77 34.19
N VAL A 25 53.04 -23.46 33.05
CA VAL A 25 53.24 -24.90 32.66
C VAL A 25 52.04 -25.89 32.69
N SER A 26 51.85 -26.56 31.53
CA SER A 26 50.93 -27.68 31.18
C SER A 26 51.56 -29.07 31.55
N PRO A 27 51.34 -30.23 30.85
CA PRO A 27 50.23 -30.74 30.01
C PRO A 27 49.74 -32.15 30.48
N GLY A 28 48.90 -32.83 29.68
CA GLY A 28 48.85 -34.31 29.69
C GLY A 28 47.47 -34.96 29.56
N SER A 29 47.24 -35.66 28.45
CA SER A 29 46.05 -36.49 28.18
C SER A 29 46.30 -37.97 28.51
N TRP A 30 45.36 -38.65 29.17
CA TRP A 30 45.26 -40.12 29.12
C TRP A 30 43.81 -40.62 29.10
N THR A 31 43.68 -41.80 28.50
CA THR A 31 42.52 -42.42 27.86
C THR A 31 41.49 -43.12 28.76
N ARG A 32 40.20 -42.95 28.42
CA ARG A 32 39.23 -44.02 28.06
C ARG A 32 38.99 -45.20 29.03
N THR A 33 37.87 -45.19 29.77
CA THR A 33 37.19 -46.43 30.24
C THR A 33 35.66 -46.35 30.11
N LYS A 34 35.01 -47.52 30.13
CA LYS A 34 33.64 -47.82 29.65
C LYS A 34 32.50 -47.44 30.61
N ARG A 35 31.35 -47.12 30.00
CA ARG A 35 29.94 -47.52 30.32
C ARG A 35 29.55 -47.89 31.76
N HIS A 36 28.55 -47.18 32.28
CA HIS A 36 27.34 -47.73 32.94
C HIS A 36 26.19 -46.74 32.66
N SER A 37 25.15 -47.09 31.89
CA SER A 37 23.94 -47.85 32.28
C SER A 37 23.11 -47.21 33.40
N MET A 38 22.06 -46.46 33.03
CA MET A 38 20.83 -46.35 33.82
C MET A 38 19.61 -46.42 32.90
N LEU A 39 18.67 -47.27 33.28
CA LEU A 39 17.35 -47.46 32.66
C LEU A 39 16.36 -47.57 33.82
N GLY A 40 15.23 -46.87 33.75
CA GLY A 40 14.18 -46.88 34.77
C GLY A 40 14.35 -45.83 35.89
N THR A 41 13.28 -45.33 36.53
CA THR A 41 11.86 -45.72 36.41
C THR A 41 10.92 -44.58 36.84
N THR A 42 9.74 -44.50 36.21
CA THR A 42 8.49 -43.82 36.67
C THR A 42 8.51 -42.44 37.34
N ALA A 43 7.92 -41.46 36.65
CA ALA A 43 7.05 -40.46 37.27
C ALA A 43 5.85 -40.17 36.35
N ARG A 44 4.65 -40.58 36.75
CA ARG A 44 3.37 -40.09 36.19
C ARG A 44 2.94 -38.91 37.06
N GLY A 45 2.89 -37.71 36.50
CA GLY A 45 2.41 -36.51 37.17
C GLY A 45 2.62 -35.29 36.27
N ASP A 46 1.54 -34.56 36.00
CA ASP A 46 1.48 -33.19 35.47
C ASP A 46 2.38 -32.83 34.26
N MET A 47 1.99 -33.30 33.07
CA MET A 47 2.24 -32.53 31.84
C MET A 47 0.98 -31.75 31.46
N ALA A 48 0.97 -30.45 31.75
CA ALA A 48 -0.03 -29.53 31.21
C ALA A 48 0.05 -29.49 29.67
N ALA A 49 -1.11 -29.50 29.00
CA ALA A 49 -1.20 -29.51 27.54
C ALA A 49 -0.43 -28.33 26.93
N SER A 50 0.50 -28.62 26.01
CA SER A 50 1.36 -27.58 25.43
C SER A 50 0.57 -26.75 24.41
N SER A 51 0.17 -25.52 24.78
CA SER A 51 -0.52 -24.60 23.86
C SER A 51 0.50 -23.72 23.14
N ILE A 52 0.61 -23.88 21.82
CA ILE A 52 1.40 -22.99 20.95
C ILE A 52 0.44 -21.95 20.37
N ARG A 53 0.62 -20.68 20.71
CA ARG A 53 -0.31 -19.59 20.35
C ARG A 53 0.31 -18.65 19.31
N ASP A 54 -0.56 -17.95 18.60
CA ASP A 54 -0.25 -16.90 17.62
C ASP A 54 0.72 -17.33 16.50
N VAL A 55 0.60 -18.60 16.07
CA VAL A 55 1.52 -19.27 15.14
C VAL A 55 1.19 -18.90 13.69
N GLY A 56 2.22 -18.60 12.90
CA GLY A 56 2.11 -18.38 11.45
C GLY A 56 1.77 -19.68 10.70
N HIS A 57 1.18 -19.56 9.50
CA HIS A 57 0.70 -20.73 8.76
C HIS A 57 1.85 -21.66 8.28
N GLU A 58 3.03 -21.11 8.00
CA GLU A 58 4.23 -21.91 7.68
C GLU A 58 4.81 -22.60 8.92
N GLU A 59 4.93 -21.89 10.04
CA GLU A 59 5.40 -22.42 11.33
C GLU A 59 4.50 -23.58 11.81
N ALA A 60 3.18 -23.40 11.75
CA ALA A 60 2.22 -24.46 12.06
C ALA A 60 2.35 -25.65 11.10
N GLY A 61 2.68 -25.40 9.83
CA GLY A 61 3.01 -26.44 8.86
C GLY A 61 4.23 -27.26 9.27
N ILE A 62 5.30 -26.60 9.70
CA ILE A 62 6.55 -27.24 10.16
C ILE A 62 6.32 -28.03 11.46
N VAL A 63 5.56 -27.48 12.41
CA VAL A 63 5.19 -28.19 13.65
C VAL A 63 4.43 -29.46 13.32
N LEU A 64 3.38 -29.38 12.48
CA LEU A 64 2.60 -30.55 12.07
C LEU A 64 3.45 -31.56 11.28
N GLU A 65 4.36 -31.13 10.39
CA GLU A 65 5.32 -32.04 9.71
C GLU A 65 6.27 -32.76 10.68
N GLY A 66 6.66 -32.09 11.76
CA GLY A 66 7.51 -32.68 12.80
C GLY A 66 6.83 -33.78 13.62
N LEU A 67 5.49 -33.85 13.59
CA LEU A 67 4.72 -34.89 14.27
C LEU A 67 4.87 -36.23 13.54
N ARG A 68 5.71 -37.10 14.08
CA ARG A 68 5.76 -38.50 13.66
C ARG A 68 4.54 -39.25 14.18
N ALA A 69 3.90 -40.04 13.33
CA ALA A 69 3.00 -41.10 13.79
C ALA A 69 3.83 -42.05 14.69
N GLY A 70 3.44 -42.15 15.95
CA GLY A 70 4.33 -42.56 17.04
C GLY A 70 3.54 -42.87 18.30
N PRO A 71 3.71 -42.17 19.44
CA PRO A 71 3.09 -42.54 20.72
C PRO A 71 1.57 -42.29 20.83
N GLY A 72 0.90 -41.90 19.74
CA GLY A 72 -0.54 -41.56 19.73
C GLY A 72 -0.83 -40.23 20.43
N ALA A 73 -1.19 -39.22 19.64
CA ALA A 73 -1.43 -37.87 20.15
C ALA A 73 -2.65 -37.23 19.48
N VAL A 74 -3.37 -36.40 20.23
CA VAL A 74 -4.50 -35.60 19.75
C VAL A 74 -4.10 -34.14 19.70
N TRP A 75 -4.10 -33.56 18.51
CA TRP A 75 -3.75 -32.16 18.25
C TRP A 75 -4.98 -31.36 17.81
N LEU A 76 -5.14 -30.17 18.37
CA LEU A 76 -6.19 -29.22 17.99
C LEU A 76 -5.59 -28.01 17.29
N VAL A 77 -6.10 -27.66 16.10
CA VAL A 77 -5.70 -26.48 15.34
C VAL A 77 -6.85 -25.48 15.34
N ALA A 78 -6.76 -24.50 16.23
CA ALA A 78 -7.74 -23.43 16.39
C ALA A 78 -7.38 -22.22 15.51
N GLY A 79 -8.39 -21.45 15.10
CA GLY A 79 -8.17 -20.11 14.53
C GLY A 79 -9.43 -19.53 13.87
N PRO A 80 -9.37 -18.26 13.41
CA PRO A 80 -10.52 -17.58 12.81
C PRO A 80 -11.13 -18.32 11.61
N ALA A 81 -12.39 -18.01 11.28
CA ALA A 81 -13.01 -18.51 10.05
C ALA A 81 -12.28 -17.96 8.83
N GLY A 82 -11.80 -18.82 7.93
CA GLY A 82 -11.05 -18.41 6.73
C GLY A 82 -9.55 -18.17 6.92
N SER A 83 -8.98 -18.53 8.08
CA SER A 83 -7.53 -18.38 8.37
C SER A 83 -6.61 -19.34 7.59
N GLY A 84 -7.16 -20.34 6.88
CA GLY A 84 -6.38 -21.32 6.11
C GLY A 84 -6.32 -22.73 6.71
N ARG A 85 -6.98 -22.99 7.85
CA ARG A 85 -7.06 -24.30 8.54
C ARG A 85 -7.25 -25.52 7.60
N THR A 86 -8.24 -25.47 6.72
CA THR A 86 -8.51 -26.48 5.67
C THR A 86 -7.30 -26.73 4.75
N THR A 87 -6.63 -25.65 4.31
CA THR A 87 -5.45 -25.69 3.44
C THR A 87 -4.25 -26.27 4.18
N LEU A 88 -4.08 -25.94 5.46
CA LEU A 88 -3.07 -26.54 6.33
C LEU A 88 -3.26 -28.05 6.42
N LEU A 89 -4.44 -28.53 6.82
CA LEU A 89 -4.73 -29.97 6.89
C LEU A 89 -4.55 -30.69 5.55
N ALA A 90 -4.99 -30.08 4.43
CA ALA A 90 -4.82 -30.68 3.10
C ALA A 90 -3.33 -30.81 2.72
N THR A 91 -2.52 -29.79 3.03
CA THR A 91 -1.08 -29.78 2.76
C THR A 91 -0.34 -30.79 3.64
N THR A 92 -0.65 -30.84 4.93
CA THR A 92 -0.13 -31.84 5.89
C THR A 92 -0.51 -33.26 5.46
N ALA A 93 -1.77 -33.53 5.09
CA ALA A 93 -2.21 -34.84 4.61
C ALA A 93 -1.52 -35.27 3.29
N GLN A 94 -1.13 -34.32 2.43
CA GLN A 94 -0.34 -34.62 1.23
C GLN A 94 1.13 -34.92 1.56
N ARG A 95 1.71 -34.23 2.56
CA ARG A 95 3.08 -34.46 3.05
C ARG A 95 3.20 -35.80 3.77
N TYR A 96 2.26 -36.12 4.66
CA TYR A 96 2.17 -37.43 5.33
C TYR A 96 2.07 -38.60 4.33
N ARG A 97 1.22 -38.51 3.29
CA ARG A 97 1.14 -39.55 2.25
C ARG A 97 2.44 -39.72 1.47
N ARG A 98 3.20 -38.64 1.22
CA ARG A 98 4.56 -38.72 0.62
C ARG A 98 5.59 -39.36 1.55
N ALA A 99 5.38 -39.28 2.87
CA ALA A 99 6.24 -39.89 3.89
C ALA A 99 5.85 -41.35 4.24
N GLY A 100 4.87 -41.93 3.54
CA GLY A 100 4.39 -43.30 3.79
C GLY A 100 3.30 -43.43 4.86
N THR A 101 2.82 -42.32 5.44
CA THR A 101 1.73 -42.32 6.44
C THR A 101 0.35 -42.33 5.77
N ALA A 102 -0.51 -43.25 6.19
CA ALA A 102 -1.91 -43.34 5.78
C ALA A 102 -2.73 -42.18 6.38
N ALA A 103 -2.77 -41.04 5.68
CA ALA A 103 -3.48 -39.84 6.10
C ALA A 103 -4.94 -39.85 5.61
N ILE A 104 -5.88 -40.04 6.53
CA ILE A 104 -7.33 -40.08 6.28
C ILE A 104 -7.92 -38.71 6.64
N ARG A 105 -8.47 -37.99 5.64
CA ARG A 105 -9.02 -36.63 5.83
C ARG A 105 -10.54 -36.61 5.68
N ILE A 106 -11.25 -36.15 6.71
CA ILE A 106 -12.72 -36.02 6.72
C ILE A 106 -13.10 -34.58 7.09
N SER A 107 -13.72 -33.85 6.16
CA SER A 107 -14.36 -32.55 6.44
C SER A 107 -15.84 -32.74 6.74
N ALA A 108 -16.49 -31.79 7.42
CA ALA A 108 -17.95 -31.73 7.54
C ALA A 108 -18.65 -31.66 6.16
N ALA A 109 -18.08 -30.90 5.22
CA ALA A 109 -18.59 -30.77 3.86
C ALA A 109 -18.09 -31.90 2.94
N GLY A 110 -19.00 -32.71 2.39
CA GLY A 110 -18.67 -33.78 1.45
C GLY A 110 -19.85 -34.66 1.06
N ALA A 111 -19.65 -35.53 0.07
CA ALA A 111 -20.60 -36.57 -0.35
C ALA A 111 -20.03 -37.97 -0.04
N PRO A 112 -20.83 -38.95 0.42
CA PRO A 112 -22.19 -38.81 0.98
C PRO A 112 -22.21 -37.84 2.17
N ARG A 113 -23.36 -37.20 2.47
CA ARG A 113 -23.46 -36.11 3.47
C ARG A 113 -23.03 -36.50 4.89
N ASP A 114 -23.19 -37.77 5.27
CA ASP A 114 -22.80 -38.30 6.58
C ASP A 114 -21.28 -38.51 6.67
N PRO A 115 -20.57 -37.80 7.58
CA PRO A 115 -19.12 -37.95 7.79
C PRO A 115 -18.68 -39.32 8.31
N LEU A 116 -19.49 -40.01 9.12
CA LEU A 116 -19.13 -41.32 9.67
C LEU A 116 -19.19 -42.38 8.55
N ARG A 117 -20.17 -42.27 7.64
CA ARG A 117 -20.19 -43.09 6.41
C ARG A 117 -19.00 -42.80 5.49
N ARG A 118 -18.57 -41.53 5.35
CA ARG A 118 -17.34 -41.19 4.61
C ARG A 118 -16.13 -41.89 5.23
N LEU A 119 -15.95 -41.79 6.54
CA LEU A 119 -14.85 -42.44 7.26
C LEU A 119 -14.89 -43.98 7.11
N ALA A 120 -16.03 -44.61 7.38
CA ALA A 120 -16.20 -46.06 7.24
C ALA A 120 -15.91 -46.56 5.82
N THR A 121 -16.34 -45.81 4.79
CA THR A 121 -16.05 -46.12 3.38
C THR A 121 -14.55 -46.03 3.10
N THR A 122 -13.87 -44.98 3.55
CA THR A 122 -12.41 -44.82 3.38
C THR A 122 -11.62 -45.92 4.09
N LEU A 123 -12.00 -46.28 5.32
CA LEU A 123 -11.38 -47.38 6.06
C LEU A 123 -11.55 -48.72 5.34
N ARG A 124 -12.76 -49.02 4.85
CA ARG A 124 -13.03 -50.25 4.08
C ARG A 124 -12.18 -50.31 2.81
N THR A 125 -12.05 -49.21 2.07
CA THR A 125 -11.17 -49.16 0.89
C THR A 125 -9.72 -49.46 1.27
N LEU A 126 -9.17 -48.78 2.27
CA LEU A 126 -7.78 -48.97 2.71
C LEU A 126 -7.51 -50.42 3.17
N ILE A 127 -8.45 -51.01 3.92
CA ILE A 127 -8.41 -52.41 4.37
C ILE A 127 -8.46 -53.38 3.18
N SER A 128 -9.28 -53.10 2.15
CA SER A 128 -9.36 -53.94 0.94
C SER A 128 -8.14 -53.84 0.02
N THR A 129 -7.38 -52.75 0.09
CA THR A 129 -6.17 -52.52 -0.75
C THR A 129 -4.85 -52.80 -0.03
N GLY A 130 -4.90 -53.11 1.27
CA GLY A 130 -3.72 -53.27 2.12
C GLY A 130 -3.27 -54.72 2.30
N ALA A 131 -2.01 -54.92 2.67
CA ALA A 131 -1.48 -56.23 3.02
C ALA A 131 -2.00 -56.66 4.42
N LEU A 132 -2.95 -57.59 4.44
CA LEU A 132 -3.42 -58.37 5.61
C LEU A 132 -3.71 -57.57 6.90
N PRO A 133 -4.72 -56.68 6.91
CA PRO A 133 -5.33 -56.23 8.15
C PRO A 133 -5.99 -57.42 8.89
N GLY A 134 -5.88 -57.45 10.23
CA GLY A 134 -6.41 -58.56 11.03
C GLY A 134 -7.93 -58.75 10.90
N PRO A 135 -8.44 -59.99 11.09
CA PRO A 135 -9.85 -60.34 10.83
C PRO A 135 -10.86 -59.50 11.64
N ALA A 136 -10.48 -59.03 12.82
CA ALA A 136 -11.28 -58.12 13.64
C ALA A 136 -11.58 -56.78 12.94
N ALA A 137 -10.61 -56.22 12.19
CA ALA A 137 -10.78 -54.94 11.47
C ALA A 137 -11.66 -55.10 10.22
N VAL A 138 -11.56 -56.24 9.53
CA VAL A 138 -12.45 -56.61 8.42
C VAL A 138 -13.88 -56.78 8.93
N ALA A 139 -14.09 -57.54 10.01
CA ALA A 139 -15.40 -57.73 10.62
C ALA A 139 -16.00 -56.42 11.16
N ALA A 140 -15.19 -55.55 11.77
CA ALA A 140 -15.63 -54.25 12.24
C ALA A 140 -16.07 -53.32 11.10
N THR A 141 -15.27 -53.21 10.02
CA THR A 141 -15.67 -52.41 8.85
C THR A 141 -16.86 -52.97 8.07
N ALA A 142 -17.10 -54.29 8.13
CA ALA A 142 -18.30 -54.90 7.56
C ALA A 142 -19.60 -54.54 8.32
N ARG A 143 -19.53 -54.32 9.64
CA ARG A 143 -20.69 -53.93 10.48
C ARG A 143 -21.05 -52.44 10.40
N LEU A 144 -20.08 -51.57 10.10
CA LEU A 144 -20.30 -50.11 10.09
C LEU A 144 -21.44 -49.63 9.16
N PRO A 145 -21.62 -50.13 7.92
CA PRO A 145 -22.71 -49.69 7.04
C PRO A 145 -24.10 -49.94 7.63
N GLU A 146 -24.31 -51.09 8.28
CA GLU A 146 -25.58 -51.46 8.89
C GLU A 146 -25.87 -50.60 10.13
N ARG A 147 -24.89 -50.45 11.03
CA ARG A 147 -25.02 -49.56 12.20
C ARG A 147 -25.27 -48.10 11.82
N LEU A 148 -24.64 -47.62 10.74
CA LEU A 148 -24.83 -46.26 10.24
C LEU A 148 -26.12 -46.10 9.40
N ALA A 149 -26.72 -47.20 8.93
CA ALA A 149 -28.03 -47.21 8.30
C ALA A 149 -29.18 -47.20 9.33
N ALA A 150 -28.99 -47.83 10.50
CA ALA A 150 -30.01 -48.01 11.53
C ALA A 150 -30.55 -46.72 12.16
N GLY A 151 -29.86 -45.57 12.04
CA GLY A 151 -30.38 -44.22 12.31
C GLY A 151 -30.83 -43.93 13.76
N SER A 152 -30.10 -43.08 14.48
CA SER A 152 -30.32 -42.67 15.90
C SER A 152 -30.39 -43.76 16.98
N GLY A 153 -30.77 -45.00 16.65
CA GLY A 153 -30.81 -46.15 17.57
C GLY A 153 -29.48 -46.90 17.74
N ALA A 154 -28.48 -46.66 16.88
CA ALA A 154 -27.15 -47.23 17.05
C ALA A 154 -26.37 -46.48 18.14
N ALA A 155 -26.09 -47.15 19.27
CA ALA A 155 -25.35 -46.55 20.38
C ALA A 155 -24.02 -45.95 19.89
N PRO A 156 -23.71 -44.66 20.18
CA PRO A 156 -22.48 -44.00 19.76
C PRO A 156 -21.20 -44.77 20.14
N LEU A 157 -21.23 -45.47 21.28
CA LEU A 157 -20.17 -46.37 21.75
C LEU A 157 -19.91 -47.55 20.81
N ALA A 158 -20.94 -48.17 20.23
CA ALA A 158 -20.79 -49.32 19.33
C ALA A 158 -20.22 -48.90 17.97
N VAL A 159 -20.62 -47.74 17.46
CA VAL A 159 -20.04 -47.15 16.24
C VAL A 159 -18.59 -46.73 16.48
N ALA A 160 -18.30 -46.09 17.62
CA ALA A 160 -16.94 -45.75 18.01
C ALA A 160 -16.06 -46.99 18.15
N HIS A 161 -16.54 -48.06 18.80
CA HIS A 161 -15.80 -49.31 18.97
C HIS A 161 -15.41 -49.95 17.64
N ASP A 162 -16.37 -50.16 16.71
CA ASP A 162 -16.05 -50.73 15.39
C ASP A 162 -15.10 -49.81 14.58
N LEU A 163 -15.18 -48.48 14.72
CA LEU A 163 -14.22 -47.55 14.13
C LEU A 163 -12.81 -47.65 14.77
N ILE A 164 -12.71 -47.77 16.10
CA ILE A 164 -11.44 -47.94 16.82
C ILE A 164 -10.78 -49.25 16.38
N THR A 165 -11.50 -50.37 16.35
CA THR A 165 -10.98 -51.67 15.90
C THR A 165 -10.50 -51.61 14.45
N ALA A 166 -11.26 -50.96 13.55
CA ALA A 166 -10.87 -50.79 12.16
C ALA A 166 -9.58 -49.96 12.02
N VAL A 167 -9.49 -48.82 12.69
CA VAL A 167 -8.32 -47.93 12.62
C VAL A 167 -7.08 -48.57 13.27
N ALA A 168 -7.22 -49.22 14.43
CA ALA A 168 -6.14 -49.94 15.10
C ALA A 168 -5.58 -51.07 14.22
N GLY A 169 -6.43 -51.80 13.50
CA GLY A 169 -6.01 -52.83 12.55
C GLY A 169 -5.19 -52.31 11.36
N ILE A 170 -5.45 -51.08 10.91
CA ILE A 170 -4.62 -50.42 9.89
C ILE A 170 -3.30 -49.92 10.51
N ALA A 171 -3.36 -49.35 11.72
CA ALA A 171 -2.19 -48.84 12.45
C ALA A 171 -1.15 -49.94 12.77
N ALA A 172 -1.59 -51.20 12.92
CA ALA A 172 -0.71 -52.35 13.09
C ALA A 172 0.19 -52.65 11.86
N VAL A 173 -0.21 -52.22 10.66
CA VAL A 173 0.54 -52.43 9.40
C VAL A 173 1.46 -51.25 9.09
N GLY A 174 1.13 -50.05 9.55
CA GLY A 174 1.95 -48.86 9.31
C GLY A 174 1.37 -47.57 9.91
N PRO A 175 2.10 -46.45 9.82
CA PRO A 175 1.70 -45.19 10.44
C PRO A 175 0.38 -44.63 9.87
N VAL A 176 -0.58 -44.30 10.75
CA VAL A 176 -1.88 -43.72 10.38
C VAL A 176 -2.03 -42.32 10.99
N ALA A 177 -2.64 -41.41 10.23
CA ALA A 177 -3.05 -40.10 10.70
C ALA A 177 -4.52 -39.82 10.34
N LEU A 178 -5.33 -39.44 11.34
CA LEU A 178 -6.71 -39.00 11.17
C LEU A 178 -6.77 -37.47 11.18
N LEU A 179 -7.34 -36.85 10.15
CA LEU A 179 -7.43 -35.40 10.00
C LEU A 179 -8.89 -34.97 9.82
N PHE A 180 -9.46 -34.36 10.85
CA PHE A 180 -10.85 -33.90 10.89
C PHE A 180 -10.94 -32.38 10.70
N ASP A 181 -11.69 -31.94 9.69
CA ASP A 181 -11.70 -30.56 9.20
C ASP A 181 -13.03 -29.84 9.47
N ASP A 182 -12.95 -28.70 10.16
CA ASP A 182 -14.04 -27.86 10.68
C ASP A 182 -14.98 -28.63 11.64
N LEU A 183 -14.43 -29.06 12.79
CA LEU A 183 -15.13 -29.84 13.81
C LEU A 183 -16.38 -29.14 14.37
N ASP A 184 -16.39 -27.81 14.39
CA ASP A 184 -17.53 -26.97 14.77
C ASP A 184 -18.72 -27.03 13.80
N ALA A 185 -18.55 -27.60 12.61
CA ALA A 185 -19.63 -27.82 11.63
C ALA A 185 -20.26 -29.23 11.69
N PHE A 186 -19.82 -30.11 12.60
CA PHE A 186 -20.38 -31.45 12.79
C PHE A 186 -21.55 -31.44 13.80
N ALA A 187 -22.49 -32.37 13.64
CA ALA A 187 -23.56 -32.59 14.62
C ALA A 187 -22.99 -33.08 15.97
N PRO A 188 -23.59 -32.71 17.13
CA PRO A 188 -23.07 -33.06 18.46
C PRO A 188 -22.87 -34.57 18.70
N GLU A 189 -23.73 -35.40 18.11
CA GLU A 189 -23.71 -36.85 18.20
C GLU A 189 -22.48 -37.42 17.47
N VAL A 190 -22.22 -36.91 16.27
CA VAL A 190 -21.03 -37.27 15.47
C VAL A 190 -19.76 -36.80 16.18
N ALA A 191 -19.75 -35.57 16.68
CA ALA A 191 -18.64 -35.04 17.45
C ALA A 191 -18.31 -35.95 18.66
N THR A 192 -19.33 -36.47 19.35
CA THR A 192 -19.14 -37.42 20.46
C THR A 192 -18.48 -38.73 19.99
N VAL A 193 -18.89 -39.30 18.85
CA VAL A 193 -18.25 -40.49 18.27
C VAL A 193 -16.80 -40.22 17.88
N LEU A 194 -16.49 -39.04 17.32
CA LEU A 194 -15.11 -38.68 16.93
C LEU A 194 -14.18 -38.46 18.13
N ALA A 195 -14.70 -37.96 19.25
CA ALA A 195 -13.93 -37.85 20.50
C ALA A 195 -13.55 -39.25 21.03
N LEU A 196 -14.53 -40.15 21.15
CA LEU A 196 -14.32 -41.54 21.58
C LEU A 196 -13.35 -42.28 20.66
N LEU A 197 -13.45 -42.08 19.35
CA LEU A 197 -12.52 -42.63 18.38
C LEU A 197 -11.09 -42.17 18.64
N ALA A 198 -10.87 -40.86 18.75
CA ALA A 198 -9.54 -40.28 18.95
C ALA A 198 -8.87 -40.73 20.25
N GLU A 199 -9.66 -40.87 21.33
CA GLU A 199 -9.20 -41.42 22.61
C GLU A 199 -8.83 -42.91 22.48
N GLY A 200 -9.70 -43.73 21.88
CA GLY A 200 -9.48 -45.17 21.74
C GLY A 200 -8.32 -45.57 20.84
N VAL A 201 -8.07 -44.85 19.74
CA VAL A 201 -6.96 -45.15 18.81
C VAL A 201 -5.60 -44.64 19.29
N ARG A 202 -5.58 -43.84 20.36
CA ARG A 202 -4.35 -43.28 20.95
C ARG A 202 -3.37 -44.38 21.35
N GLY A 203 -3.86 -45.45 21.99
CA GLY A 203 -3.05 -46.62 22.37
C GLY A 203 -2.45 -47.40 21.18
N SER A 204 -2.97 -47.19 19.97
CA SER A 204 -2.46 -47.78 18.72
C SER A 204 -1.48 -46.88 17.96
N GLY A 205 -1.01 -45.78 18.57
CA GLY A 205 -0.01 -44.89 18.00
C GLY A 205 -0.52 -43.90 16.94
N VAL A 206 -1.84 -43.83 16.75
CA VAL A 206 -2.47 -43.03 15.69
C VAL A 206 -2.43 -41.54 16.03
N LEU A 207 -1.98 -40.73 15.08
CA LEU A 207 -2.00 -39.27 15.20
C LEU A 207 -3.37 -38.74 14.79
N THR A 208 -4.06 -38.01 15.67
CA THR A 208 -5.34 -37.35 15.33
C THR A 208 -5.18 -35.84 15.35
N ILE A 209 -5.61 -35.16 14.29
CA ILE A 209 -5.59 -33.70 14.16
C ILE A 209 -7.01 -33.19 13.88
N PHE A 210 -7.50 -32.28 14.70
CA PHE A 210 -8.77 -31.58 14.53
C PHE A 210 -8.53 -30.12 14.14
N THR A 211 -9.30 -29.54 13.22
CA THR A 211 -9.42 -28.06 13.10
C THR A 211 -10.72 -27.56 13.70
N ILE A 212 -10.69 -26.37 14.29
CA ILE A 212 -11.88 -25.74 14.90
C ILE A 212 -11.85 -24.22 14.75
N THR A 213 -13.01 -23.60 14.58
CA THR A 213 -13.12 -22.13 14.59
C THR A 213 -12.97 -21.57 16.00
N ASP A 214 -12.06 -20.62 16.19
CA ASP A 214 -11.91 -19.93 17.47
C ASP A 214 -13.00 -18.86 17.61
N THR A 215 -14.07 -19.22 18.32
CA THR A 215 -15.24 -18.36 18.58
C THR A 215 -15.27 -17.95 20.05
N ALA A 216 -15.69 -16.71 20.31
CA ALA A 216 -15.64 -16.10 21.65
C ALA A 216 -16.51 -16.80 22.72
N LEU A 217 -17.40 -17.70 22.30
CA LEU A 217 -18.18 -18.59 23.17
C LEU A 217 -17.96 -20.04 22.69
N PRO A 218 -17.31 -20.91 23.49
CA PRO A 218 -17.22 -22.33 23.15
C PRO A 218 -18.60 -22.98 23.25
N ALA A 219 -19.02 -23.72 22.22
CA ALA A 219 -20.11 -24.67 22.39
C ALA A 219 -19.64 -25.81 23.31
N ALA A 220 -20.58 -26.49 23.99
CA ALA A 220 -20.24 -27.57 24.93
C ALA A 220 -19.42 -28.71 24.28
N ALA A 221 -19.61 -28.97 22.98
CA ALA A 221 -18.79 -29.89 22.20
C ALA A 221 -17.34 -29.37 22.01
N THR A 222 -17.18 -28.10 21.65
CA THR A 222 -15.89 -27.41 21.47
C THR A 222 -15.00 -27.52 22.73
N HIS A 223 -15.60 -27.43 23.91
CA HIS A 223 -14.91 -27.54 25.19
C HIS A 223 -14.32 -28.94 25.43
N ARG A 224 -15.06 -30.00 25.10
CA ARG A 224 -14.60 -31.41 25.27
C ARG A 224 -13.32 -31.69 24.48
N PHE A 225 -13.21 -31.20 23.24
CA PHE A 225 -12.01 -31.38 22.44
C PHE A 225 -10.80 -30.56 22.91
N ARG A 226 -11.02 -29.42 23.57
CA ARG A 226 -9.93 -28.68 24.24
C ARG A 226 -9.37 -29.43 25.45
N ILE A 227 -10.16 -30.27 26.12
CA ILE A 227 -9.71 -31.16 27.20
C ILE A 227 -9.00 -32.41 26.64
N LEU A 228 -9.52 -32.98 25.54
CA LEU A 228 -8.97 -34.20 24.92
C LEU A 228 -7.63 -33.97 24.21
N ALA A 229 -7.33 -32.74 23.77
CA ALA A 229 -6.13 -32.41 23.03
C ALA A 229 -4.88 -32.34 23.91
N ASP A 230 -3.84 -33.10 23.54
CA ASP A 230 -2.52 -33.08 24.19
C ASP A 230 -1.77 -31.76 23.95
N ALA A 231 -2.06 -31.12 22.82
CA ALA A 231 -1.52 -29.83 22.42
C ALA A 231 -2.50 -29.09 21.51
N THR A 232 -2.48 -27.76 21.60
CA THR A 232 -3.29 -26.88 20.75
C THR A 232 -2.40 -25.88 20.02
N ILE A 233 -2.59 -25.75 18.71
CA ILE A 233 -1.98 -24.71 17.86
C ILE A 233 -3.06 -23.67 17.57
N THR A 234 -2.89 -22.44 18.02
CA THR A 234 -3.75 -21.31 17.62
C THR A 234 -3.10 -20.55 16.48
N LEU A 235 -3.72 -20.57 15.30
CA LEU A 235 -3.29 -19.80 14.14
C LEU A 235 -3.68 -18.33 14.29
N ARG A 236 -2.70 -17.44 14.17
CA ARG A 236 -2.96 -15.99 14.03
C ARG A 236 -3.51 -15.64 12.65
N GLU A 237 -4.02 -14.42 12.51
CA GLU A 237 -4.26 -13.82 11.20
C GLU A 237 -2.94 -13.58 10.45
N HIS A 238 -3.01 -13.50 9.13
CA HIS A 238 -1.83 -13.32 8.29
C HIS A 238 -1.37 -11.87 8.28
N THR A 239 -0.07 -11.67 8.28
CA THR A 239 0.56 -10.36 8.11
C THR A 239 0.42 -9.88 6.66
N THR A 240 0.52 -8.57 6.46
CA THR A 240 0.58 -7.95 5.13
C THR A 240 1.71 -8.53 4.27
N GLU A 241 2.86 -8.88 4.86
CA GLU A 241 3.99 -9.50 4.15
C GLU A 241 3.60 -10.89 3.60
N GLU A 242 3.01 -11.76 4.44
CA GLU A 242 2.55 -13.10 4.03
C GLU A 242 1.46 -13.04 2.94
N ILE A 243 0.53 -12.09 3.05
CA ILE A 243 -0.51 -11.88 2.03
C ILE A 243 0.11 -11.42 0.72
N THR A 244 1.03 -10.46 0.78
CA THR A 244 1.69 -9.91 -0.42
C THR A 244 2.45 -10.98 -1.20
N ALA A 245 3.07 -11.95 -0.51
CA ALA A 245 3.71 -13.10 -1.14
C ALA A 245 2.74 -14.05 -1.87
N LEU A 246 1.46 -14.09 -1.46
CA LEU A 246 0.43 -14.95 -2.04
C LEU A 246 -0.36 -14.28 -3.19
N LEU A 247 -0.45 -12.94 -3.21
CA LEU A 247 -1.19 -12.19 -4.23
C LEU A 247 -0.79 -12.50 -5.69
N PRO A 248 0.49 -12.73 -6.06
CA PRO A 248 0.86 -13.13 -7.43
C PRO A 248 0.11 -14.38 -7.94
N VAL A 249 -0.08 -15.37 -7.06
CA VAL A 249 -0.77 -16.64 -7.38
C VAL A 249 -2.29 -16.42 -7.50
N TRP A 250 -2.84 -15.44 -6.80
CA TRP A 250 -4.29 -15.18 -6.78
C TRP A 250 -4.75 -14.11 -7.74
N THR A 251 -3.85 -13.31 -8.32
CA THR A 251 -4.20 -12.20 -9.21
C THR A 251 -4.23 -12.62 -10.69
N THR A 252 -3.28 -13.45 -11.15
CA THR A 252 -3.32 -14.01 -12.51
C THR A 252 -3.86 -15.45 -12.51
N GLY A 253 -4.34 -15.94 -13.66
CA GLY A 253 -4.79 -17.33 -13.78
C GLY A 253 -3.66 -18.33 -14.09
N THR A 254 -2.46 -17.84 -14.43
CA THR A 254 -1.43 -18.63 -15.12
C THR A 254 0.00 -18.45 -14.61
N GLY A 255 0.31 -17.49 -13.71
CA GLY A 255 1.70 -17.25 -13.35
C GLY A 255 1.98 -16.35 -12.13
N ARG A 256 3.28 -16.27 -11.78
CA ARG A 256 3.82 -15.53 -10.62
C ARG A 256 4.02 -14.02 -10.91
N THR A 257 3.11 -13.38 -11.62
CA THR A 257 3.24 -11.94 -11.92
C THR A 257 3.22 -11.13 -10.62
N PRO A 258 4.26 -10.33 -10.31
CA PRO A 258 4.30 -9.58 -9.06
C PRO A 258 3.12 -8.61 -8.94
N THR A 259 2.61 -8.45 -7.73
CA THR A 259 1.52 -7.53 -7.45
C THR A 259 2.08 -6.15 -7.12
N ASP A 260 1.48 -5.08 -7.66
CA ASP A 260 1.90 -3.72 -7.36
C ASP A 260 1.57 -3.32 -5.91
N GLN A 261 2.49 -2.62 -5.24
CA GLN A 261 2.31 -2.11 -3.88
C GLN A 261 1.03 -1.25 -3.77
N ALA A 262 0.71 -0.47 -4.80
CA ALA A 262 -0.53 0.28 -4.90
C ALA A 262 -1.81 -0.54 -4.70
N LEU A 263 -1.81 -1.80 -5.19
CA LEU A 263 -2.93 -2.73 -5.06
C LEU A 263 -2.92 -3.38 -3.67
N VAL A 264 -1.75 -3.73 -3.13
CA VAL A 264 -1.60 -4.19 -1.73
C VAL A 264 -2.16 -3.17 -0.75
N ASP A 265 -1.71 -1.92 -0.83
CA ASP A 265 -2.16 -0.82 0.03
C ASP A 265 -3.66 -0.58 -0.09
N ALA A 266 -4.21 -0.68 -1.32
CA ALA A 266 -5.63 -0.52 -1.56
C ALA A 266 -6.46 -1.66 -0.95
N LEU A 267 -5.99 -2.91 -1.05
CA LEU A 267 -6.62 -4.08 -0.41
C LEU A 267 -6.57 -3.98 1.10
N VAL A 268 -5.41 -3.69 1.69
CA VAL A 268 -5.25 -3.52 3.16
C VAL A 268 -6.14 -2.38 3.67
N THR A 269 -6.13 -1.23 2.99
CA THR A 269 -6.98 -0.08 3.38
C THR A 269 -8.48 -0.41 3.28
N ALA A 270 -8.90 -1.13 2.24
CA ALA A 270 -10.31 -1.44 2.03
C ALA A 270 -10.81 -2.56 2.97
N LEU A 271 -9.99 -3.57 3.24
CA LEU A 271 -10.34 -4.68 4.11
C LEU A 271 -10.20 -4.34 5.59
N GLY A 272 -9.29 -3.43 5.95
CA GLY A 272 -9.04 -3.04 7.34
C GLY A 272 -8.73 -4.27 8.20
N PRO A 273 -9.49 -4.54 9.27
CA PRO A 273 -9.32 -5.76 10.08
C PRO A 273 -9.41 -7.06 9.27
N LEU A 274 -10.18 -7.11 8.18
CA LEU A 274 -10.33 -8.31 7.36
C LEU A 274 -9.14 -8.55 6.41
N ALA A 275 -8.12 -7.68 6.41
CA ALA A 275 -6.95 -7.86 5.56
C ALA A 275 -6.20 -9.15 5.90
N GLY A 276 -6.07 -9.49 7.19
CA GLY A 276 -5.39 -10.70 7.67
C GLY A 276 -6.07 -12.04 7.32
N ASN A 277 -7.24 -11.99 6.68
CA ASN A 277 -8.08 -13.16 6.41
C ASN A 277 -7.91 -13.65 4.95
N LEU A 278 -7.15 -14.73 4.75
CA LEU A 278 -6.84 -15.29 3.42
C LEU A 278 -8.09 -15.58 2.58
N ALA A 279 -9.15 -16.13 3.18
CA ALA A 279 -10.39 -16.41 2.46
C ALA A 279 -11.05 -15.13 1.94
N THR A 280 -11.06 -14.06 2.74
CA THR A 280 -11.61 -12.76 2.35
C THR A 280 -10.78 -12.11 1.26
N VAL A 281 -9.46 -12.07 1.40
CA VAL A 281 -8.55 -11.53 0.37
C VAL A 281 -8.73 -12.28 -0.95
N ARG A 282 -8.70 -13.62 -0.93
CA ARG A 282 -8.87 -14.45 -2.13
C ARG A 282 -10.21 -14.24 -2.82
N GLN A 283 -11.31 -14.11 -2.07
CA GLN A 283 -12.64 -13.81 -2.63
C GLN A 283 -12.69 -12.42 -3.26
N VAL A 284 -12.11 -11.40 -2.62
CA VAL A 284 -12.07 -10.03 -3.16
C VAL A 284 -11.20 -9.96 -4.42
N VAL A 285 -10.03 -10.62 -4.43
CA VAL A 285 -9.15 -10.65 -5.62
C VAL A 285 -9.81 -11.40 -6.78
N ALA A 286 -10.57 -12.47 -6.51
CA ALA A 286 -11.37 -13.15 -7.54
C ALA A 286 -12.43 -12.20 -8.13
N GLU A 287 -13.26 -11.54 -7.31
CA GLU A 287 -14.26 -10.57 -7.79
C GLU A 287 -13.62 -9.39 -8.55
N LEU A 288 -12.44 -8.91 -8.11
CA LEU A 288 -11.69 -7.88 -8.86
C LEU A 288 -11.18 -8.39 -10.21
N ARG A 289 -10.79 -9.66 -10.33
CA ARG A 289 -10.44 -10.26 -11.63
C ARG A 289 -11.69 -10.39 -12.51
N ASP A 290 -12.75 -10.98 -11.98
CA ASP A 290 -13.97 -11.30 -12.72
C ASP A 290 -14.71 -10.04 -13.19
N SER A 291 -14.59 -8.93 -12.45
CA SER A 291 -15.09 -7.60 -12.85
C SER A 291 -14.15 -6.80 -13.75
N GLY A 292 -13.05 -7.39 -14.24
CA GLY A 292 -12.08 -6.72 -15.12
C GLY A 292 -11.29 -5.60 -14.44
N ARG A 293 -11.24 -5.58 -13.10
CA ARG A 293 -10.59 -4.54 -12.29
C ARG A 293 -9.10 -4.76 -12.03
N LEU A 294 -8.50 -5.79 -12.61
CA LEU A 294 -7.07 -6.08 -12.55
C LEU A 294 -6.47 -6.02 -13.95
N ILE A 295 -5.36 -5.32 -14.10
CA ILE A 295 -4.61 -5.20 -15.36
C ILE A 295 -3.13 -5.49 -15.12
N VAL A 296 -2.42 -6.02 -16.12
CA VAL A 296 -0.96 -6.09 -16.09
C VAL A 296 -0.38 -4.82 -16.73
N LEU A 297 0.43 -4.09 -15.97
CA LEU A 297 1.20 -2.93 -16.42
C LEU A 297 2.65 -3.12 -15.99
N ASP A 298 3.59 -2.99 -16.94
CA ASP A 298 5.02 -3.00 -16.68
C ASP A 298 5.44 -4.22 -15.80
N GLY A 299 5.03 -5.41 -16.24
CA GLY A 299 5.31 -6.68 -15.57
C GLY A 299 4.55 -6.95 -14.26
N HIS A 300 3.63 -6.07 -13.84
CA HIS A 300 2.96 -6.17 -12.53
C HIS A 300 1.44 -6.10 -12.62
N VAL A 301 0.73 -6.73 -11.67
CA VAL A 301 -0.72 -6.58 -11.55
C VAL A 301 -1.09 -5.32 -10.78
N CYS A 302 -1.87 -4.45 -11.41
CA CYS A 302 -2.36 -3.18 -10.88
C CYS A 302 -3.90 -3.15 -10.82
N LEU A 303 -4.43 -2.35 -9.90
CA LEU A 303 -5.87 -2.08 -9.78
C LEU A 303 -6.33 -1.07 -10.85
N THR A 304 -7.42 -1.35 -11.55
CA THR A 304 -8.11 -0.39 -12.44
C THR A 304 -9.37 0.20 -11.80
N GLY A 305 -9.69 1.43 -12.24
CA GLY A 305 -10.84 2.19 -11.78
C GLY A 305 -10.77 2.71 -10.34
N ARG A 306 -11.28 3.92 -10.14
CA ARG A 306 -11.29 4.61 -8.83
C ARG A 306 -12.46 4.20 -7.90
N GLY A 307 -13.27 3.22 -8.28
CA GLY A 307 -14.36 2.72 -7.43
C GLY A 307 -13.81 2.05 -6.16
N PRO A 308 -14.50 2.15 -5.01
CA PRO A 308 -14.07 1.44 -3.80
C PRO A 308 -13.99 -0.07 -4.06
N ILE A 309 -13.11 -0.76 -3.36
CA ILE A 309 -13.10 -2.22 -3.30
C ILE A 309 -14.24 -2.63 -2.37
N ALA A 310 -15.11 -3.54 -2.81
CA ALA A 310 -16.28 -4.00 -2.08
C ALA A 310 -16.17 -5.50 -1.77
N LEU A 311 -16.80 -5.96 -0.69
CA LEU A 311 -16.91 -7.40 -0.41
C LEU A 311 -17.87 -8.09 -1.41
N PRO A 312 -17.50 -9.26 -1.95
CA PRO A 312 -18.34 -10.03 -2.88
C PRO A 312 -19.71 -10.38 -2.30
N ARG A 313 -20.71 -10.54 -3.17
CA ARG A 313 -22.09 -10.92 -2.74
C ARG A 313 -22.16 -12.30 -2.08
N GLY A 314 -21.18 -13.17 -2.36
CA GLY A 314 -21.01 -14.50 -1.76
C GLY A 314 -20.22 -14.52 -0.45
N HIS A 315 -19.62 -13.40 -0.02
CA HIS A 315 -18.83 -13.34 1.22
C HIS A 315 -19.71 -13.62 2.45
N PRO A 316 -19.21 -14.33 3.50
CA PRO A 316 -19.99 -14.70 4.67
C PRO A 316 -20.73 -13.55 5.36
N LEU A 317 -20.15 -12.35 5.45
CA LEU A 317 -20.80 -11.20 6.13
C LEU A 317 -22.02 -10.67 5.33
N PRO A 318 -21.91 -10.30 4.03
CA PRO A 318 -23.08 -10.03 3.18
C PRO A 318 -24.12 -11.15 3.07
N ALA A 319 -23.72 -12.41 3.33
CA ALA A 319 -24.61 -13.57 3.34
C ALA A 319 -25.31 -13.79 4.70
N ALA A 320 -24.65 -13.55 5.82
CA ALA A 320 -25.23 -13.56 7.16
C ALA A 320 -26.30 -12.45 7.28
N LEU A 321 -26.03 -11.28 6.71
CA LEU A 321 -27.01 -10.18 6.66
C LEU A 321 -28.30 -10.55 5.92
N ARG A 322 -28.26 -11.44 4.92
CA ARG A 322 -29.47 -11.97 4.26
C ARG A 322 -30.27 -12.90 5.18
N ARG A 323 -29.60 -13.64 6.07
CA ARG A 323 -30.22 -14.57 7.03
C ARG A 323 -30.88 -13.87 8.21
N LEU A 324 -30.36 -12.72 8.64
CA LEU A 324 -30.99 -11.83 9.63
C LEU A 324 -32.29 -11.15 9.13
N GLY A 325 -32.62 -11.27 7.85
CA GLY A 325 -33.82 -10.67 7.27
C GLY A 325 -33.69 -9.17 6.92
N PRO A 326 -34.79 -8.56 6.42
CA PRO A 326 -34.75 -7.25 5.78
C PRO A 326 -34.53 -6.09 6.75
N VAL A 327 -34.91 -6.21 8.03
CA VAL A 327 -34.76 -5.15 9.04
C VAL A 327 -33.28 -4.85 9.30
N ALA A 328 -32.50 -5.86 9.69
CA ALA A 328 -31.05 -5.75 9.86
C ALA A 328 -30.36 -5.30 8.56
N GLY A 329 -30.81 -5.81 7.40
CA GLY A 329 -30.34 -5.39 6.09
C GLY A 329 -30.49 -3.89 5.82
N ARG A 330 -31.67 -3.32 6.11
CA ARG A 330 -31.93 -1.87 5.98
C ARG A 330 -31.10 -1.05 6.96
N LEU A 331 -31.04 -1.46 8.23
CA LEU A 331 -30.28 -0.77 9.29
C LEU A 331 -28.78 -0.69 8.97
N ALA A 332 -28.16 -1.83 8.63
CA ALA A 332 -26.74 -1.88 8.27
C ALA A 332 -26.43 -1.03 7.02
N THR A 333 -27.33 -1.05 6.03
CA THR A 333 -27.17 -0.24 4.80
C THR A 333 -27.29 1.25 5.10
N MET A 334 -28.18 1.64 6.01
CA MET A 334 -28.35 3.04 6.42
C MET A 334 -27.10 3.58 7.12
N ILE A 335 -26.62 2.84 8.12
CA ILE A 335 -25.40 3.19 8.89
C ILE A 335 -24.19 3.29 7.94
N ALA A 336 -24.05 2.35 6.99
CA ALA A 336 -22.97 2.39 5.99
C ALA A 336 -23.07 3.57 5.01
N GLY A 337 -24.24 4.20 4.84
CA GLY A 337 -24.41 5.42 4.05
C GLY A 337 -24.04 6.70 4.82
N LEU A 338 -24.39 6.75 6.10
CA LEU A 338 -24.12 7.88 6.99
C LEU A 338 -22.62 7.96 7.39
N ASP A 339 -22.00 6.82 7.72
CA ASP A 339 -20.59 6.66 8.12
C ASP A 339 -19.57 7.26 7.12
N GLU A 340 -19.92 7.33 5.82
CA GLU A 340 -19.06 7.95 4.80
C GLU A 340 -18.88 9.47 5.00
N HIS A 341 -19.79 10.11 5.73
CA HIS A 341 -19.84 11.56 5.87
C HIS A 341 -19.57 12.00 7.32
N GLY A 342 -20.07 11.27 8.31
CA GLY A 342 -19.84 11.48 9.74
C GLY A 342 -20.18 10.22 10.52
N ALA A 343 -19.51 9.99 11.66
CA ALA A 343 -19.68 8.76 12.41
C ALA A 343 -20.98 8.78 13.24
N VAL A 344 -21.92 7.90 12.91
CA VAL A 344 -23.21 7.71 13.60
C VAL A 344 -22.96 7.22 15.03
N GLY A 345 -23.53 7.88 16.04
CA GLY A 345 -23.52 7.46 17.43
C GLY A 345 -24.61 6.43 17.76
N ILE A 346 -24.52 5.78 18.91
CA ILE A 346 -25.64 5.02 19.50
C ILE A 346 -26.84 5.95 19.74
N ASP A 347 -26.59 7.20 20.13
CA ASP A 347 -27.62 8.20 20.43
C ASP A 347 -28.45 8.61 19.19
N ASP A 348 -27.93 8.39 17.97
CA ASP A 348 -28.64 8.61 16.71
C ASP A 348 -29.62 7.47 16.36
N LEU A 349 -29.49 6.30 17.00
CA LEU A 349 -30.28 5.09 16.69
C LEU A 349 -31.80 5.32 16.72
N PRO A 350 -32.40 6.08 17.66
CA PRO A 350 -33.84 6.35 17.66
C PRO A 350 -34.33 7.09 16.41
N ALA A 351 -33.51 7.98 15.86
CA ALA A 351 -33.85 8.76 14.67
C ALA A 351 -33.57 7.97 13.37
N VAL A 352 -32.53 7.12 13.35
CA VAL A 352 -32.35 6.09 12.30
C VAL A 352 -33.52 5.11 12.27
N ALA A 353 -34.01 4.67 13.44
CA ALA A 353 -35.17 3.79 13.55
C ALA A 353 -36.45 4.48 13.01
N TRP A 354 -36.68 5.74 13.38
CA TRP A 354 -37.81 6.52 12.90
C TRP A 354 -37.79 6.69 11.37
N ALA A 355 -36.64 7.06 10.80
CA ALA A 355 -36.46 7.21 9.36
C ALA A 355 -36.65 5.88 8.58
N LEU A 356 -36.36 4.74 9.21
CA LEU A 356 -36.60 3.40 8.66
C LEU A 356 -38.02 2.86 8.94
N ARG A 357 -38.86 3.61 9.68
CA ARG A 357 -40.19 3.20 10.19
C ARG A 357 -40.13 1.88 10.99
N LEU A 358 -39.15 1.78 11.89
CA LEU A 358 -38.93 0.64 12.80
C LEU A 358 -39.27 1.04 14.23
N ALA A 359 -39.71 0.08 15.05
CA ALA A 359 -39.79 0.30 16.49
C ALA A 359 -38.38 0.43 17.10
N ARG A 360 -38.24 1.18 18.20
CA ARG A 360 -36.93 1.37 18.88
C ARG A 360 -36.33 0.04 19.37
N THR A 361 -37.18 -0.86 19.87
CA THR A 361 -36.79 -2.21 20.31
C THR A 361 -36.31 -3.08 19.15
N GLU A 362 -37.00 -3.09 18.02
CA GLU A 362 -36.58 -3.79 16.80
C GLU A 362 -35.23 -3.28 16.28
N ALA A 363 -35.02 -1.96 16.30
CA ALA A 363 -33.76 -1.35 15.87
C ALA A 363 -32.59 -1.69 16.82
N GLY A 364 -32.84 -1.74 18.13
CA GLY A 364 -31.86 -2.18 19.12
C GLY A 364 -31.48 -3.65 18.95
N GLN A 365 -32.48 -4.55 18.90
CA GLN A 365 -32.28 -5.98 18.66
C GLN A 365 -31.48 -6.24 17.37
N ALA A 366 -31.85 -5.55 16.28
CA ALA A 366 -31.15 -5.67 15.01
C ALA A 366 -29.71 -5.11 15.07
N LEU A 367 -29.45 -4.05 15.84
CA LEU A 367 -28.08 -3.54 16.06
C LEU A 367 -27.23 -4.57 16.82
N ASP A 368 -27.76 -5.16 17.90
CA ASP A 368 -27.06 -6.17 18.68
C ASP A 368 -26.72 -7.40 17.85
N ASP A 369 -27.66 -7.88 17.02
CA ASP A 369 -27.44 -8.99 16.10
C ASP A 369 -26.35 -8.67 15.05
N LEU A 370 -26.35 -7.44 14.52
CA LEU A 370 -25.34 -6.96 13.56
C LEU A 370 -23.94 -6.81 14.17
N VAL A 371 -23.85 -6.39 15.44
CA VAL A 371 -22.58 -6.29 16.17
C VAL A 371 -22.07 -7.68 16.56
N ARG A 372 -22.95 -8.56 17.06
CA ARG A 372 -22.62 -9.95 17.43
C ARG A 372 -22.10 -10.78 16.26
N LEU A 373 -22.60 -10.52 15.05
CA LEU A 373 -22.13 -11.14 13.80
C LEU A 373 -20.95 -10.42 13.13
N GLY A 374 -20.40 -9.36 13.75
CA GLY A 374 -19.26 -8.62 13.22
C GLY A 374 -19.53 -7.90 11.89
N VAL A 375 -20.80 -7.56 11.60
CA VAL A 375 -21.18 -6.75 10.44
C VAL A 375 -20.96 -5.26 10.76
N LEU A 376 -21.33 -4.85 11.98
CA LEU A 376 -21.06 -3.54 12.55
C LEU A 376 -20.09 -3.64 13.72
N ARG A 377 -19.38 -2.55 14.02
CA ARG A 377 -18.56 -2.40 15.22
C ARG A 377 -18.87 -1.07 15.88
N ILE A 378 -18.99 -1.10 17.20
CA ILE A 378 -19.12 0.07 18.06
C ILE A 378 -17.72 0.46 18.55
N SER A 379 -17.35 1.75 18.48
CA SER A 379 -16.11 2.26 19.09
C SER A 379 -16.27 2.47 20.61
N PRO A 380 -15.18 2.60 21.38
CA PRO A 380 -15.25 3.03 22.78
C PRO A 380 -15.96 4.40 22.97
N SER A 381 -15.98 5.22 21.92
CA SER A 381 -16.70 6.50 21.85
C SER A 381 -18.15 6.39 21.34
N GLY A 382 -18.76 5.20 21.40
CA GLY A 382 -20.17 4.98 21.04
C GLY A 382 -20.49 5.09 19.54
N ARG A 383 -19.50 5.13 18.65
CA ARG A 383 -19.71 5.29 17.20
C ARG A 383 -19.91 3.95 16.50
N ILE A 384 -21.00 3.82 15.76
CA ILE A 384 -21.37 2.63 14.99
C ILE A 384 -20.85 2.76 13.56
N ARG A 385 -20.06 1.77 13.12
CA ARG A 385 -19.49 1.71 11.76
C ARG A 385 -19.46 0.30 11.19
N PRO A 386 -19.44 0.12 9.85
CA PRO A 386 -19.17 -1.18 9.23
C PRO A 386 -17.83 -1.77 9.71
N ALA A 387 -17.75 -3.08 9.90
CA ALA A 387 -16.54 -3.73 10.40
C ALA A 387 -15.30 -3.58 9.49
N ALA A 388 -15.52 -3.32 8.20
CA ALA A 388 -14.49 -3.01 7.20
C ALA A 388 -15.01 -2.00 6.15
N PRO A 389 -14.18 -1.10 5.61
CA PRO A 389 -14.57 -0.18 4.54
C PRO A 389 -15.16 -0.88 3.30
N ALA A 390 -14.65 -2.06 2.94
CA ALA A 390 -15.15 -2.86 1.82
C ALA A 390 -16.55 -3.46 2.07
N LEU A 391 -16.90 -3.73 3.34
CA LEU A 391 -18.27 -4.09 3.70
C LEU A 391 -19.19 -2.88 3.55
N GLY A 392 -18.76 -1.70 4.03
CA GLY A 392 -19.48 -0.45 3.83
C GLY A 392 -19.71 -0.14 2.34
N ALA A 393 -18.71 -0.35 1.49
CA ALA A 393 -18.83 -0.19 0.05
C ALA A 393 -19.84 -1.19 -0.57
N ALA A 394 -19.81 -2.47 -0.18
CA ALA A 394 -20.76 -3.47 -0.65
C ALA A 394 -22.21 -3.17 -0.21
N LEU A 395 -22.40 -2.61 0.99
CA LEU A 395 -23.70 -2.14 1.47
C LEU A 395 -24.19 -0.93 0.69
N ARG A 396 -23.33 0.10 0.49
CA ARG A 396 -23.66 1.29 -0.32
C ARG A 396 -24.01 0.93 -1.77
N GLN A 397 -23.38 -0.08 -2.37
CA GLN A 397 -23.74 -0.56 -3.72
C GLN A 397 -25.14 -1.19 -3.82
N ARG A 398 -25.75 -1.64 -2.70
CA ARG A 398 -27.14 -2.12 -2.67
C ARG A 398 -28.17 -0.99 -2.50
N HIS A 399 -27.72 0.24 -2.22
CA HIS A 399 -28.57 1.36 -1.86
C HIS A 399 -29.03 2.16 -3.09
N ARG A 400 -30.30 2.60 -3.11
CA ARG A 400 -30.81 3.57 -4.12
C ARG A 400 -30.71 5.00 -3.54
N PRO A 401 -30.27 6.02 -4.32
CA PRO A 401 -30.04 7.38 -3.80
C PRO A 401 -31.20 8.01 -2.99
N ARG A 402 -32.45 7.66 -3.32
CA ARG A 402 -33.68 8.20 -2.71
C ARG A 402 -33.75 8.06 -1.17
N TRP A 403 -33.18 7.02 -0.60
CA TRP A 403 -33.24 6.76 0.85
C TRP A 403 -32.38 7.74 1.67
N ARG A 404 -31.27 8.27 1.10
CA ARG A 404 -30.43 9.29 1.76
C ARG A 404 -31.22 10.57 2.00
N GLY A 405 -31.87 11.09 0.95
CA GLY A 405 -32.77 12.24 1.05
C GLY A 405 -33.92 12.01 2.03
N ALA A 406 -34.51 10.80 2.04
CA ALA A 406 -35.58 10.45 2.97
C ALA A 406 -35.13 10.47 4.45
N VAL A 407 -33.91 10.02 4.77
CA VAL A 407 -33.39 10.04 6.16
C VAL A 407 -32.94 11.43 6.58
N HIS A 408 -32.28 12.19 5.72
CA HIS A 408 -31.94 13.58 6.03
C HIS A 408 -33.19 14.48 6.18
N ARG A 409 -34.23 14.26 5.35
CA ARG A 409 -35.57 14.82 5.57
C ARG A 409 -36.14 14.37 6.92
N ALA A 410 -36.08 13.08 7.23
CA ALA A 410 -36.66 12.54 8.45
C ALA A 410 -36.02 13.11 9.74
N PHE A 411 -34.69 13.23 9.79
CA PHE A 411 -34.02 13.90 10.92
C PHE A 411 -34.36 15.40 11.02
N ALA A 412 -34.67 16.06 9.91
CA ALA A 412 -35.11 17.46 9.90
C ALA A 412 -36.60 17.66 10.30
N GLU A 413 -37.44 16.64 10.12
CA GLU A 413 -38.89 16.64 10.40
C GLU A 413 -39.23 16.06 11.79
N LEU A 414 -38.23 15.71 12.60
CA LEU A 414 -38.41 14.99 13.87
C LEU A 414 -39.20 15.85 14.89
N PRO A 415 -40.41 15.44 15.33
CA PRO A 415 -41.26 16.27 16.18
C PRO A 415 -40.63 16.54 17.55
N GLY A 416 -40.48 17.81 17.93
CA GLY A 416 -39.97 18.22 19.25
C GLY A 416 -38.79 19.21 19.25
N ALA A 417 -38.38 19.75 18.11
CA ALA A 417 -37.38 20.83 18.04
C ALA A 417 -38.05 22.22 18.16
N PRO A 418 -37.95 22.94 19.30
CA PRO A 418 -38.50 24.29 19.40
C PRO A 418 -37.75 25.28 18.48
N PRO A 419 -38.46 26.24 17.86
CA PRO A 419 -37.88 27.21 16.94
C PRO A 419 -37.25 28.42 17.66
N SER A 420 -36.29 28.18 18.55
CA SER A 420 -35.45 29.25 19.12
C SER A 420 -34.08 28.74 19.58
N ALA A 421 -33.09 29.63 19.61
CA ALA A 421 -31.71 29.29 19.93
C ALA A 421 -31.51 28.98 21.43
N ALA A 422 -30.70 27.95 21.74
CA ALA A 422 -30.18 27.72 23.10
C ALA A 422 -28.95 26.79 23.20
N SER A 423 -28.72 25.86 22.26
CA SER A 423 -27.57 24.95 22.33
C SER A 423 -26.82 24.79 20.99
N THR A 424 -25.51 25.04 21.04
CA THR A 424 -24.57 24.95 19.91
C THR A 424 -24.56 23.56 19.26
N GLY A 425 -24.62 22.49 20.07
CA GLY A 425 -24.63 21.10 19.57
C GLY A 425 -25.82 20.80 18.64
N ARG A 426 -27.05 21.14 19.07
CA ARG A 426 -28.26 20.84 18.31
C ARG A 426 -28.39 21.67 17.02
N ARG A 427 -27.77 22.86 16.94
CA ARG A 427 -27.70 23.63 15.68
C ARG A 427 -26.82 22.92 14.66
N ALA A 428 -25.64 22.43 15.07
CA ALA A 428 -24.74 21.69 14.20
C ALA A 428 -25.39 20.38 13.68
N GLU A 429 -26.07 19.62 14.54
CA GLU A 429 -26.83 18.43 14.15
C GLU A 429 -27.91 18.75 13.09
N LEU A 430 -28.74 19.77 13.30
CA LEU A 430 -29.79 20.13 12.34
C LEU A 430 -29.22 20.66 11.01
N ALA A 431 -28.15 21.45 11.05
CA ALA A 431 -27.47 21.94 9.85
C ALA A 431 -26.86 20.80 9.02
N TRP A 432 -26.36 19.75 9.66
CA TRP A 432 -25.89 18.53 9.01
C TRP A 432 -26.97 17.86 8.16
N PHE A 433 -28.11 17.53 8.75
CA PHE A 433 -29.18 16.84 8.03
C PHE A 433 -29.77 17.74 6.92
N LEU A 434 -29.97 19.03 7.16
CA LEU A 434 -30.50 19.96 6.16
C LEU A 434 -29.53 20.25 4.98
N THR A 435 -28.23 20.06 5.16
CA THR A 435 -27.22 20.22 4.09
C THR A 435 -27.32 19.12 3.04
N GLU A 436 -27.69 17.91 3.46
CA GLU A 436 -27.72 16.69 2.63
C GLU A 436 -29.12 16.35 2.10
N SER A 437 -30.12 17.21 2.36
CA SER A 437 -31.48 17.11 1.82
C SER A 437 -31.73 18.19 0.76
N PRO A 438 -31.53 17.90 -0.55
CA PRO A 438 -31.68 18.89 -1.62
C PRO A 438 -33.13 19.31 -1.88
N ASP A 439 -34.12 18.51 -1.47
CA ASP A 439 -35.55 18.83 -1.59
C ASP A 439 -36.02 19.77 -0.46
N ALA A 440 -35.28 19.88 0.65
CA ALA A 440 -35.60 20.73 1.79
C ALA A 440 -35.08 22.18 1.57
N GLN A 441 -35.39 22.77 0.42
CA GLN A 441 -35.04 24.15 0.08
C GLN A 441 -35.98 25.17 0.74
N SER A 442 -37.19 24.77 1.11
CA SER A 442 -38.33 25.64 1.44
C SER A 442 -38.45 26.08 2.91
N GLY A 443 -37.44 25.87 3.76
CA GLY A 443 -37.64 25.95 5.23
C GLY A 443 -36.80 26.93 6.04
N ARG A 444 -35.55 27.25 5.66
CA ARG A 444 -34.62 28.04 6.53
C ARG A 444 -33.68 28.95 5.76
N ASP A 445 -33.45 30.12 6.35
CA ASP A 445 -32.55 31.18 5.91
C ASP A 445 -31.09 30.69 5.71
N PRO A 446 -30.39 31.11 4.64
CA PRO A 446 -28.94 30.99 4.52
C PRO A 446 -28.14 31.29 5.80
N ASP A 447 -28.52 32.31 6.57
CA ASP A 447 -27.81 32.76 7.77
C ASP A 447 -27.77 31.71 8.90
N PHE A 448 -28.75 30.79 8.93
CA PHE A 448 -28.72 29.62 9.82
C PHE A 448 -27.49 28.73 9.53
N PHE A 449 -27.18 28.52 8.25
CA PHE A 449 -26.03 27.73 7.82
C PHE A 449 -24.71 28.49 7.95
N LEU A 450 -24.72 29.83 7.79
CA LEU A 450 -23.53 30.65 8.04
C LEU A 450 -23.15 30.64 9.53
N THR A 451 -24.14 30.76 10.42
CA THR A 451 -23.92 30.64 11.87
C THR A 451 -23.35 29.27 12.23
N ALA A 452 -23.94 28.19 11.70
CA ALA A 452 -23.42 26.83 11.91
C ALA A 452 -22.02 26.62 11.31
N ALA A 453 -21.69 27.28 10.20
CA ALA A 453 -20.35 27.23 9.60
C ALA A 453 -19.30 27.87 10.52
N THR A 454 -19.59 29.04 11.07
CA THR A 454 -18.72 29.73 12.03
C THR A 454 -18.49 28.90 13.30
N GLU A 455 -19.52 28.25 13.82
CA GLU A 455 -19.41 27.35 14.98
C GLU A 455 -18.57 26.09 14.67
N ALA A 456 -18.70 25.54 13.45
CA ALA A 456 -17.93 24.39 13.01
C ALA A 456 -16.46 24.72 12.67
N GLU A 457 -16.12 25.96 12.29
CA GLU A 457 -14.79 26.34 11.77
C GLU A 457 -13.62 25.99 12.71
N ALA A 458 -13.85 26.06 14.03
CA ALA A 458 -12.86 25.74 15.05
C ALA A 458 -12.71 24.22 15.32
N THR A 459 -13.69 23.41 14.95
CA THR A 459 -13.78 21.98 15.31
C THR A 459 -13.68 21.04 14.10
N ASP A 460 -14.37 21.36 13.01
CA ASP A 460 -14.33 20.65 11.73
C ASP A 460 -14.52 21.64 10.56
N ARG A 461 -13.39 22.02 9.94
CA ARG A 461 -13.37 22.88 8.74
C ARG A 461 -14.04 22.26 7.52
N GLU A 462 -14.07 20.93 7.40
CA GLU A 462 -14.78 20.29 6.28
C GLU A 462 -16.30 20.42 6.46
N LEU A 463 -16.78 20.27 7.70
CA LEU A 463 -18.17 20.51 8.06
C LEU A 463 -18.56 21.98 7.82
N ALA A 464 -17.74 22.93 8.28
CA ALA A 464 -17.93 24.36 8.05
C ALA A 464 -17.99 24.72 6.55
N CYS A 465 -17.16 24.09 5.73
CA CYS A 465 -17.19 24.26 4.27
C CYS A 465 -18.49 23.71 3.65
N ARG A 466 -19.00 22.56 4.12
CA ARG A 466 -20.29 22.01 3.68
C ARG A 466 -21.46 22.94 4.01
N TYR A 467 -21.44 23.57 5.18
CA TYR A 467 -22.47 24.55 5.57
C TYR A 467 -22.42 25.83 4.73
N ARG A 468 -21.24 26.34 4.37
CA ARG A 468 -21.11 27.44 3.38
C ARG A 468 -21.70 27.06 2.01
N ILE A 469 -21.52 25.82 1.53
CA ILE A 469 -22.18 25.32 0.31
C ILE A 469 -23.71 25.26 0.48
N ALA A 470 -24.20 24.81 1.64
CA ALA A 470 -25.62 24.72 1.94
C ALA A 470 -26.30 26.10 1.98
N ALA A 471 -25.59 27.12 2.50
CA ALA A 471 -25.98 28.53 2.43
C ALA A 471 -26.00 29.01 0.98
N LEU A 472 -24.89 28.86 0.23
CA LEU A 472 -24.75 29.28 -1.16
C LEU A 472 -25.85 28.71 -2.08
N ARG A 473 -26.27 27.45 -1.85
CA ARG A 473 -27.39 26.82 -2.57
C ARG A 473 -28.74 27.48 -2.29
N ARG A 474 -28.94 28.06 -1.11
CA ARG A 474 -30.20 28.70 -0.67
C ARG A 474 -30.21 30.23 -0.81
N SER A 475 -29.04 30.88 -0.85
CA SER A 475 -28.92 32.29 -1.17
C SER A 475 -29.38 32.58 -2.60
N ALA A 476 -30.06 33.71 -2.82
CA ALA A 476 -30.33 34.22 -4.16
C ALA A 476 -29.01 34.53 -4.89
N PRO A 477 -28.88 34.22 -6.19
CA PRO A 477 -27.73 34.66 -6.97
C PRO A 477 -27.77 36.19 -7.08
N GLY A 478 -26.60 36.84 -7.04
CA GLY A 478 -26.51 38.31 -7.02
C GLY A 478 -26.78 38.98 -5.66
N GLY A 479 -27.23 38.24 -4.63
CA GLY A 479 -27.40 38.78 -3.28
C GLY A 479 -26.05 39.21 -2.63
N PRO A 480 -26.07 40.09 -1.61
CA PRO A 480 -24.85 40.73 -1.06
C PRO A 480 -23.79 39.74 -0.57
N HIS A 481 -24.21 38.62 0.03
CA HIS A 481 -23.29 37.58 0.52
C HIS A 481 -22.80 36.61 -0.56
N TRP A 482 -23.41 36.60 -1.76
CA TRP A 482 -23.22 35.53 -2.74
C TRP A 482 -21.81 35.51 -3.35
N ALA A 483 -21.28 36.69 -3.68
CA ALA A 483 -19.91 36.84 -4.21
C ALA A 483 -18.85 36.41 -3.17
N TRP A 484 -19.04 36.80 -1.92
CA TRP A 484 -18.15 36.42 -0.80
C TRP A 484 -18.20 34.91 -0.54
N LEU A 485 -19.40 34.31 -0.47
CA LEU A 485 -19.57 32.87 -0.25
C LEU A 485 -18.89 32.00 -1.31
N ILE A 486 -18.90 32.43 -2.57
CA ILE A 486 -18.17 31.72 -3.63
C ILE A 486 -16.66 31.77 -3.37
N GLY A 487 -16.12 32.92 -2.97
CA GLY A 487 -14.71 33.07 -2.58
C GLY A 487 -14.33 32.13 -1.44
N GLU A 488 -15.08 32.19 -0.33
CA GLU A 488 -14.89 31.32 0.84
C GLU A 488 -14.96 29.83 0.49
N VAL A 489 -15.94 29.42 -0.33
CA VAL A 489 -16.09 28.01 -0.75
C VAL A 489 -14.90 27.56 -1.59
N VAL A 490 -14.38 28.39 -2.50
CA VAL A 490 -13.18 28.05 -3.29
C VAL A 490 -11.96 27.97 -2.37
N GLU A 491 -11.69 28.98 -1.54
CA GLU A 491 -10.53 28.98 -0.63
C GLU A 491 -10.56 27.79 0.35
N ALA A 492 -11.71 27.50 0.97
CA ALA A 492 -11.86 26.35 1.84
C ALA A 492 -11.58 25.02 1.13
N HIS A 493 -12.02 24.84 -0.13
CA HIS A 493 -11.71 23.61 -0.88
C HIS A 493 -10.23 23.48 -1.26
N PHE A 494 -9.53 24.59 -1.51
CA PHE A 494 -8.07 24.60 -1.71
C PHE A 494 -7.32 24.28 -0.41
N ALA A 495 -7.76 24.84 0.73
CA ALA A 495 -7.19 24.55 2.04
C ALA A 495 -7.48 23.12 2.53
N LEU A 496 -8.61 22.52 2.14
CA LEU A 496 -8.99 21.13 2.47
C LEU A 496 -8.48 20.08 1.46
N GLY A 497 -7.90 20.51 0.33
CA GLY A 497 -7.43 19.63 -0.73
C GLY A 497 -8.57 18.87 -1.46
N ARG A 498 -9.77 19.47 -1.59
CA ARG A 498 -10.99 18.80 -2.08
C ARG A 498 -11.33 19.16 -3.54
N TYR A 499 -10.32 19.29 -4.41
CA TYR A 499 -10.41 19.72 -5.81
C TYR A 499 -11.51 19.03 -6.63
N ARG A 500 -11.62 17.70 -6.60
CA ARG A 500 -12.67 16.99 -7.34
C ARG A 500 -14.09 17.40 -6.92
N ARG A 501 -14.32 17.66 -5.62
CA ARG A 501 -15.60 18.15 -5.11
C ARG A 501 -15.85 19.57 -5.62
N LEU A 502 -14.85 20.44 -5.51
CA LEU A 502 -14.92 21.82 -6.01
C LEU A 502 -15.26 21.89 -7.51
N ALA A 503 -14.60 21.10 -8.37
CA ALA A 503 -14.93 21.07 -9.80
C ALA A 503 -16.36 20.53 -10.09
N GLY A 504 -16.89 19.70 -9.20
CA GLY A 504 -18.30 19.29 -9.22
C GLY A 504 -19.22 20.44 -8.84
N GLU A 505 -19.07 20.99 -7.64
CA GLU A 505 -19.90 22.07 -7.10
C GLU A 505 -19.90 23.32 -8.00
N LEU A 506 -18.74 23.73 -8.52
CA LEU A 506 -18.65 24.81 -9.49
C LEU A 506 -19.48 24.48 -10.74
N GLY A 507 -19.22 23.34 -11.38
CA GLY A 507 -19.87 22.97 -12.65
C GLY A 507 -21.36 22.63 -12.56
N THR A 508 -21.86 22.13 -11.43
CA THR A 508 -23.28 21.72 -11.28
C THR A 508 -24.13 22.73 -10.51
N THR A 509 -23.54 23.55 -9.65
CA THR A 509 -24.28 24.43 -8.73
C THR A 509 -24.00 25.91 -9.01
N VAL A 510 -22.73 26.31 -9.13
CA VAL A 510 -22.37 27.73 -9.24
C VAL A 510 -22.50 28.24 -10.68
N VAL A 511 -21.94 27.51 -11.64
CA VAL A 511 -21.90 27.93 -13.05
C VAL A 511 -23.29 28.07 -13.69
N PRO A 512 -24.25 27.13 -13.53
CA PRO A 512 -25.59 27.31 -14.10
C PRO A 512 -26.32 28.53 -13.52
N ARG A 513 -26.08 28.86 -12.23
CA ARG A 513 -26.68 30.03 -11.57
C ARG A 513 -25.98 31.34 -11.93
N LEU A 514 -24.66 31.32 -12.16
CA LEU A 514 -23.92 32.44 -12.76
C LEU A 514 -24.42 32.75 -14.17
N LEU A 515 -24.71 31.73 -14.99
CA LEU A 515 -25.22 31.91 -16.35
C LEU A 515 -26.65 32.44 -16.39
N ALA A 516 -27.49 32.08 -15.41
CA ALA A 516 -28.86 32.59 -15.31
C ALA A 516 -28.90 34.11 -15.02
N GLU A 517 -28.10 34.59 -14.06
CA GLU A 517 -28.05 36.00 -13.64
C GLU A 517 -26.88 36.78 -14.27
N ILE A 518 -26.34 36.28 -15.39
CA ILE A 518 -25.01 36.69 -15.88
C ILE A 518 -24.85 38.19 -16.06
N GLN A 519 -25.92 38.88 -16.46
CA GLN A 519 -25.95 40.34 -16.71
C GLN A 519 -25.64 41.16 -15.45
N TYR A 520 -25.97 40.64 -14.26
CA TYR A 520 -25.78 41.30 -12.97
C TYR A 520 -24.50 40.85 -12.23
N VAL A 521 -23.79 39.85 -12.76
CA VAL A 521 -22.55 39.33 -12.16
C VAL A 521 -21.38 40.29 -12.46
N PRO A 522 -20.65 40.78 -11.43
CA PRO A 522 -19.44 41.58 -11.63
C PRO A 522 -18.35 40.80 -12.35
N ASP A 523 -17.68 41.43 -13.33
CA ASP A 523 -16.61 40.83 -14.14
C ASP A 523 -15.50 40.19 -13.29
N LYS A 524 -15.21 40.78 -12.12
CA LYS A 524 -14.25 40.24 -11.15
C LYS A 524 -14.61 38.85 -10.64
N LEU A 525 -15.89 38.64 -10.31
CA LEU A 525 -16.41 37.37 -9.82
C LEU A 525 -16.49 36.35 -10.96
N LEU A 526 -16.97 36.78 -12.13
CA LEU A 526 -17.07 35.96 -13.33
C LEU A 526 -15.70 35.41 -13.75
N MET A 527 -14.69 36.28 -13.78
CA MET A 527 -13.29 35.92 -14.06
C MET A 527 -12.74 34.95 -13.00
N MET A 528 -12.89 35.28 -11.70
CA MET A 528 -12.39 34.44 -10.61
C MET A 528 -12.96 33.02 -10.69
N VAL A 529 -14.27 32.87 -10.85
CA VAL A 529 -14.90 31.53 -10.92
C VAL A 529 -14.44 30.76 -12.16
N THR A 530 -14.37 31.42 -13.32
CA THR A 530 -13.93 30.79 -14.57
C THR A 530 -12.50 30.27 -14.46
N VAL A 531 -11.58 31.09 -13.97
CA VAL A 531 -10.16 30.73 -13.81
C VAL A 531 -9.98 29.65 -12.74
N CYS A 532 -10.66 29.76 -11.60
CA CYS A 532 -10.64 28.72 -10.56
C CYS A 532 -11.20 27.39 -11.08
N TRP A 533 -12.30 27.40 -11.83
CA TRP A 533 -12.88 26.16 -12.36
C TRP A 533 -11.97 25.49 -13.39
N LEU A 534 -11.45 26.23 -14.37
CA LEU A 534 -10.48 25.74 -15.36
C LEU A 534 -9.22 25.17 -14.70
N ALA A 535 -8.70 25.84 -13.66
CA ALA A 535 -7.52 25.39 -12.93
C ALA A 535 -7.77 24.09 -12.15
N VAL A 536 -8.95 23.94 -11.52
CA VAL A 536 -9.32 22.72 -10.78
C VAL A 536 -9.64 21.57 -11.74
N LEU A 537 -10.27 21.84 -12.89
CA LEU A 537 -10.44 20.85 -13.97
C LEU A 537 -9.07 20.37 -14.49
N THR A 538 -8.12 21.28 -14.65
CA THR A 538 -6.74 20.98 -15.06
C THR A 538 -5.98 20.20 -13.98
N HIS A 539 -6.15 20.51 -12.69
CA HIS A 539 -5.56 19.78 -11.58
C HIS A 539 -6.06 18.33 -11.49
N GLU A 540 -7.36 18.11 -11.75
CA GLU A 540 -8.01 16.79 -11.70
C GLU A 540 -7.96 15.99 -13.01
N ASP A 541 -7.27 16.50 -14.03
CA ASP A 541 -7.20 15.92 -15.38
C ASP A 541 -8.58 15.66 -15.99
N ARG A 542 -9.45 16.67 -15.90
CA ARG A 542 -10.82 16.67 -16.44
C ARG A 542 -10.90 17.47 -17.73
N HIS A 543 -9.96 17.24 -18.66
CA HIS A 543 -9.86 17.98 -19.92
C HIS A 543 -11.08 17.85 -20.83
N ALA A 544 -11.88 16.78 -20.69
CA ALA A 544 -13.16 16.59 -21.37
C ALA A 544 -14.32 17.45 -20.81
N ASP A 545 -14.16 18.03 -19.61
CA ASP A 545 -15.16 18.93 -19.01
C ASP A 545 -14.82 20.41 -19.25
N LEU A 546 -13.69 20.74 -19.89
CA LEU A 546 -13.28 22.13 -20.14
C LEU A 546 -14.26 22.86 -21.07
N ASP A 547 -14.86 22.14 -22.03
CA ASP A 547 -15.83 22.72 -22.98
C ASP A 547 -17.13 23.19 -22.28
N ARG A 548 -17.37 22.75 -21.04
CA ARG A 548 -18.47 23.27 -20.19
C ARG A 548 -18.21 24.69 -19.68
N ALA A 549 -16.97 25.17 -19.75
CA ALA A 549 -16.61 26.55 -19.39
C ALA A 549 -16.77 27.53 -20.56
N THR A 550 -16.97 27.05 -21.78
CA THR A 550 -17.10 27.89 -22.99
C THR A 550 -18.13 29.01 -22.86
N PRO A 551 -19.35 28.81 -22.29
CA PRO A 551 -20.31 29.92 -22.13
C PRO A 551 -19.79 31.09 -21.28
N LEU A 552 -18.99 30.82 -20.24
CA LEU A 552 -18.36 31.85 -19.41
C LEU A 552 -17.21 32.55 -20.15
N LEU A 553 -16.47 31.80 -20.95
CA LEU A 553 -15.34 32.31 -21.74
C LEU A 553 -15.82 33.21 -22.90
N THR A 554 -16.90 32.82 -23.59
CA THR A 554 -17.58 33.65 -24.60
C THR A 554 -18.10 34.94 -23.98
N GLU A 555 -18.74 34.91 -22.79
CA GLU A 555 -19.19 36.13 -22.12
C GLU A 555 -18.03 37.04 -21.73
N LEU A 556 -16.95 36.49 -21.14
CA LEU A 556 -15.75 37.26 -20.79
C LEU A 556 -15.07 37.86 -22.03
N ALA A 557 -15.10 37.16 -23.17
CA ALA A 557 -14.64 37.70 -24.45
C ALA A 557 -15.56 38.83 -24.95
N ARG A 558 -16.88 38.66 -24.89
CA ARG A 558 -17.88 39.66 -25.27
C ARG A 558 -17.78 40.95 -24.46
N ARG A 559 -17.42 40.85 -23.17
CA ARG A 559 -17.16 42.01 -22.28
C ARG A 559 -15.76 42.61 -22.45
N GLY A 560 -14.92 42.09 -23.35
CA GLY A 560 -13.54 42.54 -23.54
C GLY A 560 -12.55 42.16 -22.42
N GLN A 561 -13.00 41.41 -21.41
CA GLN A 561 -12.18 41.00 -20.26
C GLN A 561 -11.24 39.83 -20.59
N LEU A 562 -11.59 39.00 -21.57
CA LEU A 562 -10.75 37.90 -22.06
C LEU A 562 -10.84 37.75 -23.59
N PRO A 563 -10.26 38.67 -24.39
CA PRO A 563 -10.28 38.57 -25.85
C PRO A 563 -9.65 37.26 -26.33
N GLY A 564 -10.40 36.46 -27.09
CA GLY A 564 -9.98 35.12 -27.49
C GLY A 564 -10.05 34.05 -26.39
N GLY A 565 -10.83 34.26 -25.33
CA GLY A 565 -11.03 33.25 -24.27
C GLY A 565 -11.62 31.92 -24.76
N GLU A 566 -12.35 31.94 -25.88
CA GLU A 566 -13.02 30.76 -26.45
C GLU A 566 -12.06 29.66 -26.92
N ILE A 567 -10.83 30.01 -27.31
CA ILE A 567 -9.79 29.03 -27.70
C ILE A 567 -8.99 28.50 -26.50
N LEU A 568 -9.27 28.96 -25.26
CA LEU A 568 -8.56 28.52 -24.05
C LEU A 568 -8.72 27.02 -23.75
N PRO A 569 -9.91 26.38 -23.86
CA PRO A 569 -10.06 24.94 -23.61
C PRO A 569 -9.17 24.11 -24.55
N ASP A 570 -9.15 24.47 -25.83
CA ASP A 570 -8.33 23.86 -26.86
C ASP A 570 -6.83 24.09 -26.63
N ALA A 571 -6.43 25.31 -26.27
CA ALA A 571 -5.04 25.63 -25.95
C ALA A 571 -4.53 24.85 -24.72
N ILE A 572 -5.36 24.69 -23.68
CA ILE A 572 -5.03 23.86 -22.51
C ILE A 572 -4.90 22.39 -22.93
N ARG A 573 -5.86 21.86 -23.71
CA ARG A 573 -5.86 20.46 -24.17
C ARG A 573 -4.67 20.12 -25.06
N ARG A 574 -4.21 21.08 -25.88
CA ARG A 574 -3.02 20.96 -26.75
C ARG A 574 -1.71 21.36 -26.06
N ALA A 575 -1.76 21.87 -24.83
CA ALA A 575 -0.63 22.45 -24.10
C ALA A 575 0.11 23.57 -24.89
N ASP A 576 -0.62 24.46 -25.56
CA ASP A 576 -0.02 25.59 -26.31
C ASP A 576 0.45 26.71 -25.35
N PRO A 577 1.77 26.92 -25.21
CA PRO A 577 2.30 27.93 -24.29
C PRO A 577 2.02 29.37 -24.75
N ARG A 578 1.81 29.61 -26.05
CA ARG A 578 1.64 30.97 -26.59
C ARG A 578 0.26 31.51 -26.22
N THR A 579 -0.78 30.74 -26.53
CA THR A 579 -2.16 31.11 -26.27
C THR A 579 -2.46 31.13 -24.77
N VAL A 580 -2.01 30.12 -24.02
CA VAL A 580 -2.21 30.09 -22.57
C VAL A 580 -1.54 31.30 -21.90
N ALA A 581 -0.25 31.57 -22.15
CA ALA A 581 0.45 32.68 -21.49
C ALA A 581 -0.16 34.06 -21.81
N ARG A 582 -0.64 34.28 -23.05
CA ARG A 582 -1.35 35.50 -23.43
C ARG A 582 -2.63 35.69 -22.61
N LEU A 583 -3.41 34.62 -22.45
CA LEU A 583 -4.67 34.65 -21.71
C LEU A 583 -4.43 34.77 -20.19
N LEU A 584 -3.32 34.22 -19.67
CA LEU A 584 -2.94 34.42 -18.26
C LEU A 584 -2.73 35.90 -17.91
N ALA A 585 -2.03 36.65 -18.78
CA ALA A 585 -1.77 38.08 -18.57
C ALA A 585 -3.06 38.91 -18.42
N ALA A 586 -4.14 38.51 -19.11
CA ALA A 586 -5.46 39.11 -18.94
C ALA A 586 -6.13 38.72 -17.62
N THR A 587 -6.05 37.44 -17.22
CA THR A 587 -6.75 36.92 -16.02
C THR A 587 -6.21 37.44 -14.68
N GLY A 588 -4.88 37.62 -14.56
CA GLY A 588 -4.22 37.90 -13.27
C GLY A 588 -4.59 39.23 -12.64
N ARG A 589 -4.76 40.28 -13.46
CA ARG A 589 -5.07 41.66 -13.02
C ARG A 589 -6.42 41.76 -12.29
N VAL A 590 -7.34 40.85 -12.57
CA VAL A 590 -8.73 40.88 -12.11
C VAL A 590 -8.97 39.93 -10.93
N ALA A 591 -8.44 38.71 -10.98
CA ALA A 591 -8.90 37.59 -10.14
C ALA A 591 -8.26 37.46 -8.73
N GLY A 592 -7.35 38.36 -8.35
CA GLY A 592 -6.71 38.36 -7.02
C GLY A 592 -5.75 37.17 -6.76
N PRO A 593 -5.22 37.01 -5.52
CA PRO A 593 -4.15 36.03 -5.24
C PRO A 593 -4.53 34.56 -5.48
N LEU A 594 -5.79 34.19 -5.24
CA LEU A 594 -6.29 32.83 -5.49
C LEU A 594 -6.47 32.57 -6.99
N GLY A 595 -7.13 33.50 -7.70
CA GLY A 595 -7.30 33.43 -9.14
C GLY A 595 -5.97 33.45 -9.90
N THR A 596 -4.96 34.13 -9.34
CA THR A 596 -3.57 34.08 -9.80
C THR A 596 -2.96 32.70 -9.69
N GLY A 597 -3.06 32.03 -8.53
CA GLY A 597 -2.55 30.66 -8.37
C GLY A 597 -3.22 29.70 -9.36
N CYS A 598 -4.50 29.95 -9.64
CA CYS A 598 -5.27 29.23 -10.65
C CYS A 598 -4.84 29.56 -12.09
N ALA A 599 -4.53 30.82 -12.41
CA ALA A 599 -3.95 31.23 -13.68
C ALA A 599 -2.58 30.54 -13.92
N LEU A 600 -1.67 30.60 -12.94
CA LEU A 600 -0.38 29.92 -13.04
C LEU A 600 -0.48 28.41 -13.18
N LEU A 601 -1.46 27.76 -12.56
CA LEU A 601 -1.76 26.33 -12.79
C LEU A 601 -2.04 26.03 -14.25
N ILE A 602 -2.89 26.85 -14.88
CA ILE A 602 -3.26 26.71 -16.29
C ILE A 602 -2.01 26.90 -17.16
N GLY A 603 -1.19 27.91 -16.89
CA GLY A 603 0.11 28.15 -17.55
C GLY A 603 1.13 27.03 -17.38
N SER A 604 1.22 26.46 -16.18
CA SER A 604 2.14 25.35 -15.89
C SER A 604 1.87 24.12 -16.75
N SER A 605 0.67 23.97 -17.30
CA SER A 605 0.32 22.83 -18.17
C SER A 605 0.97 22.90 -19.56
N ALA A 606 1.54 24.04 -19.95
CA ALA A 606 2.28 24.21 -21.20
C ALA A 606 3.81 24.26 -21.03
N ALA A 607 4.32 24.01 -19.81
CA ALA A 607 5.75 23.98 -19.43
C ALA A 607 6.62 25.23 -19.73
N ASP A 608 6.09 26.32 -20.30
CA ASP A 608 6.90 27.49 -20.70
C ASP A 608 7.14 28.49 -19.54
N SER A 609 8.04 28.11 -18.61
CA SER A 609 8.42 28.97 -17.48
C SER A 609 8.86 30.40 -17.88
N PRO A 610 9.63 30.66 -18.95
CA PRO A 610 9.96 32.02 -19.37
C PRO A 610 8.76 32.91 -19.68
N ARG A 611 7.76 32.41 -20.43
CA ARG A 611 6.52 33.18 -20.68
C ARG A 611 5.71 33.36 -19.40
N LEU A 612 5.61 32.30 -18.59
CA LEU A 612 4.96 32.31 -17.29
C LEU A 612 5.60 33.35 -16.34
N HIS A 613 6.93 33.42 -16.32
CA HIS A 613 7.73 34.36 -15.52
C HIS A 613 7.58 35.79 -16.03
N ALA A 614 7.58 36.01 -17.36
CA ALA A 614 7.36 37.32 -17.95
C ALA A 614 5.94 37.85 -17.64
N ALA A 615 4.91 37.01 -17.80
CA ALA A 615 3.52 37.37 -17.46
C ALA A 615 3.34 37.62 -15.95
N TRP A 616 4.03 36.84 -15.09
CA TRP A 616 4.04 37.06 -13.65
C TRP A 616 4.76 38.36 -13.25
N LEU A 617 5.88 38.69 -13.91
CA LEU A 617 6.66 39.89 -13.63
C LEU A 617 5.91 41.15 -14.07
N ASP A 618 5.28 41.14 -15.25
CA ASP A 618 4.37 42.21 -15.72
C ASP A 618 3.24 42.47 -14.73
N TRP A 619 2.71 41.40 -14.12
CA TRP A 619 1.56 41.49 -13.23
C TRP A 619 1.90 41.80 -11.76
N THR A 620 2.98 41.26 -11.19
CA THR A 620 3.35 41.46 -9.76
C THR A 620 4.44 42.50 -9.52
N GLY A 621 5.18 42.91 -10.55
CA GLY A 621 6.44 43.64 -10.40
C GLY A 621 7.57 42.83 -9.75
N SER A 622 7.35 41.56 -9.42
CA SER A 622 8.31 40.67 -8.75
C SER A 622 8.65 39.46 -9.61
N PRO A 623 9.88 38.91 -9.54
CA PRO A 623 10.21 37.68 -10.27
C PRO A 623 9.42 36.48 -9.73
N LEU A 624 9.02 35.57 -10.61
CA LEU A 624 8.39 34.30 -10.20
C LEU A 624 9.40 33.46 -9.39
N PRO A 625 9.00 32.84 -8.25
CA PRO A 625 9.90 31.98 -7.47
C PRO A 625 10.56 30.89 -8.32
N ALA A 626 11.82 30.58 -8.00
CA ALA A 626 12.61 29.62 -8.76
C ALA A 626 12.03 28.20 -8.64
N GLU A 627 11.48 27.88 -7.47
CA GLU A 627 10.84 26.61 -7.13
C GLU A 627 9.53 26.42 -7.91
N THR A 628 8.73 27.49 -8.04
CA THR A 628 7.52 27.48 -8.89
C THR A 628 7.89 27.29 -10.36
N SER A 629 8.93 27.99 -10.82
CA SER A 629 9.44 27.90 -12.20
C SER A 629 9.91 26.49 -12.52
N GLU A 630 10.68 25.88 -11.61
CA GLU A 630 11.18 24.51 -11.76
C GLU A 630 10.08 23.43 -11.63
N ALA A 631 9.04 23.68 -10.82
CA ALA A 631 7.87 22.83 -10.77
C ALA A 631 7.07 22.88 -12.09
N ALA A 632 6.82 24.08 -12.63
CA ALA A 632 6.13 24.27 -13.90
C ALA A 632 6.89 23.63 -15.08
N ASP A 633 8.21 23.76 -15.11
CA ASP A 633 9.07 23.12 -16.12
C ASP A 633 8.94 21.60 -16.15
N ARG A 634 8.74 20.96 -14.98
CA ARG A 634 8.48 19.51 -14.86
C ARG A 634 6.99 19.15 -14.88
N LEU A 635 6.09 20.08 -15.23
CA LEU A 635 4.63 19.91 -15.17
C LEU A 635 4.09 19.47 -13.77
N ASP A 636 4.81 19.80 -12.70
CA ASP A 636 4.43 19.53 -11.31
C ASP A 636 3.43 20.58 -10.81
N ARG A 637 2.18 20.45 -11.28
CA ARG A 637 1.05 21.33 -10.93
C ARG A 637 0.90 21.52 -9.41
N ALA A 638 1.11 20.46 -8.63
CA ALA A 638 0.97 20.49 -7.17
C ALA A 638 2.18 21.15 -6.48
N GLY A 639 3.40 20.86 -6.93
CA GLY A 639 4.61 21.55 -6.47
C GLY A 639 4.57 23.06 -6.73
N ALA A 640 4.09 23.47 -7.91
CA ALA A 640 3.89 24.88 -8.25
C ALA A 640 2.89 25.57 -7.29
N LEU A 641 1.71 24.97 -7.09
CA LEU A 641 0.72 25.48 -6.12
C LEU A 641 1.27 25.57 -4.70
N ARG A 642 1.98 24.54 -4.24
CA ARG A 642 2.55 24.50 -2.89
C ARG A 642 3.60 25.59 -2.68
N SER A 643 4.38 25.90 -3.72
CA SER A 643 5.35 26.99 -3.72
C SER A 643 4.69 28.39 -3.71
N LEU A 644 3.56 28.55 -4.40
CA LEU A 644 2.85 29.84 -4.55
C LEU A 644 1.89 30.17 -3.41
N LEU A 645 1.00 29.23 -3.08
CA LEU A 645 -0.10 29.41 -2.14
C LEU A 645 0.27 29.03 -0.71
N GLY A 646 1.39 28.30 -0.52
CA GLY A 646 1.89 27.88 0.78
C GLY A 646 0.81 27.17 1.61
N LYS A 647 0.50 27.71 2.79
CA LYS A 647 -0.51 27.17 3.72
C LYS A 647 -1.95 27.17 3.17
N ARG A 648 -2.25 27.87 2.06
CA ARG A 648 -3.58 27.89 1.44
C ARG A 648 -3.81 26.73 0.46
N TYR A 649 -2.78 25.93 0.17
CA TYR A 649 -2.88 24.74 -0.69
C TYR A 649 -2.58 23.47 0.11
N THR A 650 -3.54 22.54 0.15
CA THR A 650 -3.33 21.19 0.68
C THR A 650 -3.29 20.18 -0.46
N LEU A 651 -2.16 19.47 -0.57
CA LEU A 651 -2.02 18.35 -1.50
C LEU A 651 -3.07 17.27 -1.19
N PRO A 652 -3.89 16.81 -2.15
CA PRO A 652 -4.86 15.75 -1.89
C PRO A 652 -4.14 14.41 -1.73
N LYS A 653 -4.70 13.49 -0.92
CA LYS A 653 -4.10 12.17 -0.70
C LYS A 653 -3.97 11.31 -1.97
N ARG A 654 -4.79 11.58 -3.00
CA ARG A 654 -4.83 10.88 -4.31
C ARG A 654 -5.40 11.84 -5.35
N GLY A 655 -5.03 11.64 -6.63
CA GLY A 655 -5.49 12.46 -7.75
C GLY A 655 -4.33 12.83 -8.69
N PRO A 656 -4.56 13.09 -9.98
CA PRO A 656 -3.51 13.09 -11.00
C PRO A 656 -2.30 13.99 -10.67
N ALA A 657 -2.55 15.21 -10.19
CA ALA A 657 -1.48 16.12 -9.78
C ALA A 657 -0.71 15.64 -8.52
N ALA A 658 -1.38 14.98 -7.57
CA ALA A 658 -0.72 14.44 -6.38
C ALA A 658 0.01 13.13 -6.66
N ASP A 659 -0.58 12.25 -7.47
CA ASP A 659 0.05 11.00 -7.89
C ASP A 659 1.34 11.29 -8.68
N TYR A 660 1.35 12.33 -9.53
CA TYR A 660 2.56 12.80 -10.22
C TYR A 660 3.57 13.49 -9.29
N HIS A 661 3.12 14.31 -8.34
CA HIS A 661 4.01 14.95 -7.36
C HIS A 661 4.72 13.91 -6.48
N HIS A 662 3.99 12.87 -6.04
CA HIS A 662 4.58 11.74 -5.32
C HIS A 662 5.56 10.93 -6.20
N LEU A 663 5.26 10.72 -7.49
CA LEU A 663 6.18 10.10 -8.45
C LEU A 663 7.49 10.89 -8.55
N LEU A 664 7.41 12.21 -8.74
CA LEU A 664 8.58 13.10 -8.80
C LEU A 664 9.38 13.12 -7.50
N ALA A 665 8.71 13.12 -6.34
CA ALA A 665 9.37 13.05 -5.04
C ALA A 665 10.12 11.72 -4.89
N ALA A 666 9.44 10.58 -5.10
CA ALA A 666 10.03 9.25 -5.03
C ALA A 666 11.22 9.07 -6.01
N TYR A 667 11.12 9.62 -7.22
CA TYR A 667 12.22 9.63 -8.19
C TYR A 667 13.47 10.37 -7.65
N ARG A 668 13.29 11.55 -7.03
CA ARG A 668 14.39 12.35 -6.44
C ARG A 668 14.97 11.68 -5.18
N ASP A 669 14.11 11.19 -4.30
CA ASP A 669 14.51 10.48 -3.07
C ASP A 669 15.23 9.16 -3.37
N GLY A 670 15.03 8.61 -4.57
CA GLY A 670 15.63 7.37 -5.04
C GLY A 670 14.80 6.12 -4.74
N ASP A 671 13.55 6.29 -4.34
CA ASP A 671 12.58 5.19 -4.23
C ASP A 671 11.94 4.96 -5.62
N TRP A 672 12.74 4.36 -6.51
CA TRP A 672 12.33 4.08 -7.88
C TRP A 672 11.19 3.06 -7.98
N ASP A 673 11.00 2.21 -6.97
CA ASP A 673 9.89 1.25 -6.94
C ASP A 673 8.57 1.94 -6.58
N ALA A 674 8.57 2.89 -5.64
CA ALA A 674 7.42 3.76 -5.37
C ALA A 674 7.12 4.71 -6.56
N ALA A 675 8.15 5.20 -7.26
CA ALA A 675 7.97 5.99 -8.48
C ALA A 675 7.30 5.16 -9.60
N LEU A 676 7.78 3.94 -9.86
CA LEU A 676 7.16 3.02 -10.83
C LEU A 676 5.75 2.59 -10.42
N SER A 677 5.46 2.40 -9.12
CA SER A 677 4.08 2.14 -8.65
C SER A 677 3.17 3.34 -8.94
N SER A 678 3.65 4.56 -8.70
CA SER A 678 2.90 5.78 -8.99
C SER A 678 2.63 5.95 -10.50
N ALA A 679 3.63 5.68 -11.35
CA ALA A 679 3.48 5.67 -12.81
C ALA A 679 2.44 4.65 -13.28
N ARG A 680 2.50 3.39 -12.80
CA ARG A 680 1.54 2.34 -13.12
C ARG A 680 0.11 2.68 -12.66
N ARG A 681 -0.04 3.32 -11.49
CA ARG A 681 -1.34 3.81 -11.00
C ARG A 681 -1.94 4.85 -11.96
N MET A 682 -1.14 5.80 -12.42
CA MET A 682 -1.59 6.85 -13.36
C MET A 682 -1.95 6.26 -14.74
N GLU A 683 -1.16 5.33 -15.26
CA GLU A 683 -1.42 4.63 -16.52
C GLU A 683 -2.68 3.74 -16.44
N SER A 684 -2.92 3.09 -15.30
CA SER A 684 -4.15 2.32 -15.03
C SER A 684 -5.40 3.22 -15.06
N ASP A 685 -5.33 4.38 -14.41
CA ASP A 685 -6.41 5.37 -14.44
C ASP A 685 -6.67 5.91 -15.86
N ARG A 686 -5.60 6.18 -16.64
CA ARG A 686 -5.71 6.62 -18.04
C ARG A 686 -6.46 5.59 -18.89
N ARG A 687 -6.05 4.32 -18.85
CA ARG A 687 -6.70 3.23 -19.61
C ARG A 687 -8.16 3.05 -19.21
N THR A 688 -8.51 3.27 -17.95
CA THR A 688 -9.90 3.17 -17.47
C THR A 688 -10.80 4.32 -17.98
N ARG A 689 -10.23 5.50 -18.24
CA ARG A 689 -10.98 6.69 -18.68
C ARG A 689 -11.10 6.84 -20.20
N GLY A 690 -10.24 6.19 -20.97
CA GLY A 690 -10.14 6.41 -22.43
C GLY A 690 -9.63 7.82 -22.80
N THR A 691 -9.06 8.58 -21.86
CA THR A 691 -8.56 9.94 -22.10
C THR A 691 -7.12 9.95 -22.63
N PRO A 692 -6.72 11.01 -23.36
CA PRO A 692 -5.31 11.28 -23.68
C PRO A 692 -4.43 11.30 -22.43
N ALA A 693 -3.12 11.15 -22.60
CA ALA A 693 -2.17 10.96 -21.51
C ALA A 693 -2.26 12.06 -20.42
N SER A 694 -2.88 11.72 -19.29
CA SER A 694 -3.12 12.57 -18.12
C SER A 694 -1.88 13.25 -17.57
N HIS A 695 -0.72 12.60 -17.75
CA HIS A 695 0.57 13.19 -17.47
C HIS A 695 1.67 12.46 -18.26
N PRO A 696 2.08 12.95 -19.44
CA PRO A 696 3.01 12.22 -20.30
C PRO A 696 4.40 12.03 -19.67
N LEU A 697 4.83 12.93 -18.77
CA LEU A 697 6.13 12.82 -18.10
C LEU A 697 6.19 11.67 -17.07
N ALA A 698 5.05 11.17 -16.57
CA ALA A 698 5.03 9.98 -15.72
C ALA A 698 5.59 8.74 -16.45
N ALA A 699 5.21 8.57 -17.72
CA ALA A 699 5.72 7.50 -18.57
C ALA A 699 7.20 7.72 -18.95
N VAL A 700 7.61 8.97 -19.18
CA VAL A 700 9.02 9.30 -19.48
C VAL A 700 9.94 9.00 -18.29
N LEU A 701 9.51 9.32 -17.06
CA LEU A 701 10.28 9.01 -15.85
C LEU A 701 10.30 7.50 -15.55
N ALA A 702 9.20 6.78 -15.80
CA ALA A 702 9.18 5.32 -15.72
C ALA A 702 10.14 4.67 -16.73
N ALA A 703 10.16 5.19 -17.97
CA ALA A 703 11.08 4.74 -19.01
C ALA A 703 12.55 5.02 -18.67
N GLU A 704 12.87 6.18 -18.09
CA GLU A 704 14.22 6.48 -17.57
C GLU A 704 14.64 5.46 -16.49
N ILE A 705 13.77 5.16 -15.51
CA ILE A 705 14.07 4.16 -14.47
C ILE A 705 14.36 2.79 -15.10
N CYS A 706 13.52 2.34 -16.05
CA CYS A 706 13.71 1.08 -16.76
C CYS A 706 15.02 1.07 -17.58
N ALA A 707 15.34 2.16 -18.28
CA ALA A 707 16.59 2.29 -19.04
C ALA A 707 17.82 2.24 -18.11
N GLN A 708 17.78 2.89 -16.93
CA GLN A 708 18.87 2.82 -15.95
C GLN A 708 19.03 1.43 -15.31
N ARG A 709 17.95 0.65 -15.24
CA ARG A 709 17.92 -0.75 -14.79
C ARG A 709 18.35 -1.77 -15.87
N GLU A 710 18.72 -1.30 -17.06
CA GLU A 710 19.05 -2.13 -18.24
C GLU A 710 17.86 -2.93 -18.81
N GLU A 711 16.66 -2.33 -18.77
CA GLU A 711 15.42 -2.89 -19.30
C GLU A 711 14.89 -2.09 -20.52
N PRO A 712 15.64 -1.98 -21.63
CA PRO A 712 15.30 -1.07 -22.73
C PRO A 712 13.95 -1.38 -23.39
N ALA A 713 13.56 -2.65 -23.48
CA ALA A 713 12.24 -3.04 -24.01
C ALA A 713 11.09 -2.50 -23.14
N ARG A 714 11.20 -2.59 -21.81
CA ARG A 714 10.22 -2.00 -20.87
C ARG A 714 10.20 -0.48 -20.98
N ALA A 715 11.37 0.15 -21.13
CA ALA A 715 11.46 1.59 -21.36
C ALA A 715 10.75 2.02 -22.66
N GLN A 716 10.95 1.31 -23.77
CA GLN A 716 10.27 1.56 -25.03
C GLN A 716 8.75 1.36 -24.95
N ASP A 717 8.28 0.34 -24.22
CA ASP A 717 6.85 0.10 -23.98
C ASP A 717 6.16 1.26 -23.26
N TRP A 718 6.84 1.87 -22.27
CA TRP A 718 6.38 3.09 -21.61
C TRP A 718 6.28 4.28 -22.57
N LEU A 719 7.25 4.44 -23.47
CA LEU A 719 7.31 5.59 -24.40
C LEU A 719 6.37 5.46 -25.61
N ARG A 720 5.96 4.25 -26.00
CA ARG A 720 5.22 3.94 -27.24
C ARG A 720 4.00 4.83 -27.53
N ASN A 721 3.30 5.27 -26.49
CA ASN A 721 2.06 6.06 -26.60
C ASN A 721 2.19 7.49 -26.06
N VAL A 722 3.42 7.98 -25.79
CA VAL A 722 3.63 9.32 -25.25
C VAL A 722 3.59 10.34 -26.39
N PRO A 723 2.68 11.33 -26.39
CA PRO A 723 2.62 12.33 -27.45
C PRO A 723 3.88 13.19 -27.50
N HIS A 724 4.43 13.37 -28.71
CA HIS A 724 5.51 14.32 -28.99
C HIS A 724 4.95 15.75 -29.02
N THR A 725 4.72 16.36 -27.85
CA THR A 725 4.36 17.78 -27.73
C THR A 725 5.58 18.62 -27.40
N THR A 726 5.47 19.93 -27.59
CA THR A 726 6.52 20.90 -27.23
C THR A 726 6.85 20.92 -25.73
N ALA A 727 5.98 20.42 -24.86
CA ALA A 727 6.24 20.31 -23.43
C ALA A 727 7.01 19.02 -23.04
N THR A 728 6.90 17.95 -23.85
CA THR A 728 7.50 16.63 -23.56
C THR A 728 8.75 16.33 -24.38
N GLY A 729 8.93 17.01 -25.52
CA GLY A 729 9.94 16.70 -26.53
C GLY A 729 11.35 16.49 -25.99
N SER A 730 11.90 17.43 -25.21
CA SER A 730 13.27 17.30 -24.66
C SER A 730 13.42 16.14 -23.69
N TYR A 731 12.38 15.90 -22.87
CA TYR A 731 12.38 14.78 -21.92
C TYR A 731 12.31 13.43 -22.65
N LEU A 732 11.51 13.34 -23.73
CA LEU A 732 11.48 12.17 -24.61
C LEU A 732 12.84 11.93 -25.28
N ALA A 733 13.41 12.96 -25.92
CA ALA A 733 14.71 12.86 -26.58
C ALA A 733 15.83 12.50 -25.60
N TRP A 734 15.80 13.01 -24.37
CA TRP A 734 16.72 12.65 -23.30
C TRP A 734 16.67 11.16 -22.95
N VAL A 735 15.49 10.57 -22.77
CA VAL A 735 15.37 9.13 -22.47
C VAL A 735 15.69 8.29 -23.70
N TRP A 736 15.23 8.68 -24.90
CA TRP A 736 15.57 7.98 -26.14
C TRP A 736 17.08 7.93 -26.40
N LEU A 737 17.82 9.02 -26.19
CA LEU A 737 19.29 9.02 -26.23
C LEU A 737 19.90 8.03 -25.22
N GLY A 738 19.29 7.88 -24.04
CA GLY A 738 19.69 6.90 -23.04
C GLY A 738 19.49 5.45 -23.48
N ILE A 739 18.35 5.16 -24.14
CA ILE A 739 18.00 3.84 -24.71
C ILE A 739 18.89 3.52 -25.92
N ARG A 740 18.98 4.42 -26.90
CA ARG A 740 19.78 4.22 -28.13
C ARG A 740 21.23 3.91 -27.81
N TRP A 741 21.81 4.58 -26.80
CA TRP A 741 23.16 4.27 -26.31
C TRP A 741 23.36 2.80 -25.88
N GLN A 742 22.30 2.11 -25.46
CA GLN A 742 22.35 0.70 -25.05
C GLN A 742 22.05 -0.28 -26.20
N THR A 743 21.32 0.15 -27.23
CA THR A 743 20.75 -0.71 -28.27
C THR A 743 21.35 -0.50 -29.67
N GLU A 744 22.03 0.62 -29.89
CA GLU A 744 22.61 1.07 -31.16
C GLU A 744 24.11 1.33 -31.01
N GLU A 745 24.80 1.63 -32.12
CA GLU A 745 26.18 2.10 -32.09
C GLU A 745 26.28 3.47 -31.39
N THR A 746 27.29 3.64 -30.53
CA THR A 746 27.39 4.80 -29.62
C THR A 746 27.48 6.15 -30.34
N ASP A 747 28.14 6.17 -31.50
CA ASP A 747 28.30 7.37 -32.32
C ASP A 747 27.00 7.73 -33.05
N GLN A 748 26.25 6.73 -33.53
CA GLN A 748 24.92 6.92 -34.13
C GLN A 748 23.94 7.46 -33.09
N ALA A 749 23.93 6.91 -31.88
CA ALA A 749 23.10 7.38 -30.78
C ALA A 749 23.40 8.86 -30.42
N LEU A 750 24.68 9.23 -30.35
CA LEU A 750 25.11 10.61 -30.06
C LEU A 750 24.74 11.58 -31.21
N HIS A 751 24.93 11.16 -32.46
CA HIS A 751 24.54 11.92 -33.64
C HIS A 751 23.03 12.18 -33.68
N GLN A 752 22.21 11.14 -33.46
CA GLN A 752 20.76 11.27 -33.44
C GLN A 752 20.30 12.15 -32.27
N GLY A 753 20.87 12.00 -31.07
CA GLY A 753 20.54 12.87 -29.94
C GLY A 753 20.85 14.36 -30.20
N ARG A 754 21.88 14.66 -31.00
CA ARG A 754 22.17 16.02 -31.47
C ARG A 754 21.16 16.52 -32.50
N GLN A 755 20.70 15.67 -33.42
CA GLN A 755 19.62 16.03 -34.35
C GLN A 755 18.31 16.32 -33.60
N ASP A 756 17.95 15.46 -32.64
CA ASP A 756 16.77 15.62 -31.79
C ASP A 756 16.83 16.95 -31.01
N TYR A 757 18.00 17.30 -30.45
CA TYR A 757 18.23 18.62 -29.82
C TYR A 757 17.98 19.78 -30.80
N LEU A 758 18.57 19.75 -31.99
CA LEU A 758 18.45 20.83 -32.97
C LEU A 758 17.01 21.01 -33.46
N ALA A 759 16.31 19.92 -33.74
CA ALA A 759 14.90 19.95 -34.14
C ALA A 759 14.04 20.61 -33.05
N LEU A 760 14.19 20.18 -31.80
CA LEU A 760 13.44 20.72 -30.67
C LEU A 760 13.81 22.19 -30.37
N HIS A 761 15.09 22.56 -30.45
CA HIS A 761 15.56 23.94 -30.30
C HIS A 761 14.90 24.86 -31.34
N ASN A 762 14.85 24.42 -32.61
CA ASN A 762 14.21 25.18 -33.70
C ASN A 762 12.70 25.37 -33.50
N THR A 763 12.01 24.43 -32.83
CA THR A 763 10.60 24.63 -32.43
C THR A 763 10.39 25.60 -31.25
N GLY A 764 11.48 26.04 -30.60
CA GLY A 764 11.42 26.86 -29.38
C GLY A 764 11.12 26.06 -28.12
N CYS A 765 11.30 24.72 -28.15
CA CYS A 765 11.22 23.88 -26.97
C CYS A 765 12.43 24.19 -26.05
N LEU A 766 12.15 24.50 -24.78
CA LEU A 766 13.16 24.83 -23.76
C LEU A 766 13.10 23.96 -22.50
N PRO A 767 11.94 23.49 -22.01
CA PRO A 767 11.88 22.63 -20.82
C PRO A 767 12.59 21.30 -21.03
N GLY A 768 13.38 20.85 -20.06
CA GLY A 768 14.11 19.59 -20.10
C GLY A 768 15.33 19.57 -21.05
N MET A 769 15.61 20.65 -21.77
CA MET A 769 16.77 20.76 -22.66
C MET A 769 18.09 20.56 -21.92
N GLU A 770 18.15 21.00 -20.67
CA GLU A 770 19.31 20.82 -19.82
C GLU A 770 19.59 19.35 -19.51
N LEU A 771 18.58 18.46 -19.48
CA LEU A 771 18.78 17.02 -19.30
C LEU A 771 19.36 16.37 -20.56
N LEU A 772 18.83 16.72 -21.73
CA LEU A 772 19.32 16.25 -23.02
C LEU A 772 20.77 16.70 -23.25
N LEU A 773 21.06 17.99 -23.08
CA LEU A 773 22.41 18.55 -23.18
C LEU A 773 23.37 17.92 -22.16
N SER A 774 22.95 17.74 -20.90
CA SER A 774 23.74 17.06 -19.88
C SER A 774 24.13 15.64 -20.30
N ARG A 775 23.18 14.87 -20.85
CA ARG A 775 23.41 13.50 -21.33
C ARG A 775 24.33 13.47 -22.56
N LEU A 776 24.13 14.38 -23.52
CA LEU A 776 25.04 14.56 -24.67
C LEU A 776 26.46 14.86 -24.22
N ILE A 777 26.65 15.80 -23.28
CA ILE A 777 27.97 16.12 -22.71
C ILE A 777 28.58 14.90 -22.00
N ALA A 778 27.79 14.16 -21.21
CA ALA A 778 28.26 12.96 -20.51
C ALA A 778 28.76 11.86 -21.45
N TYR A 779 28.04 11.61 -22.54
CA TYR A 779 28.35 10.55 -23.50
C TYR A 779 29.49 10.97 -24.44
N ALA A 780 29.48 12.19 -24.97
CA ALA A 780 30.60 12.73 -25.75
C ALA A 780 31.91 12.73 -24.94
N THR A 781 31.87 13.14 -23.65
CA THR A 781 33.03 13.08 -22.75
C THR A 781 33.51 11.65 -22.48
N HIS A 782 32.60 10.66 -22.48
CA HIS A 782 32.97 9.26 -22.30
C HIS A 782 33.68 8.66 -23.53
N LEU A 783 33.30 9.09 -24.74
CA LEU A 783 33.96 8.72 -26.00
C LEU A 783 35.24 9.52 -26.30
N GLY A 784 35.50 10.58 -25.53
CA GLY A 784 36.59 11.52 -25.80
C GLY A 784 36.28 12.56 -26.89
N ASP A 785 35.04 12.64 -27.41
CA ASP A 785 34.62 13.69 -28.34
C ASP A 785 34.46 15.04 -27.61
N ARG A 786 35.61 15.70 -27.47
CA ARG A 786 35.72 17.04 -26.90
C ARG A 786 34.98 18.10 -27.74
N THR A 787 34.79 17.87 -29.04
CA THR A 787 34.14 18.83 -29.94
C THR A 787 32.65 18.90 -29.67
N THR A 788 31.96 17.74 -29.63
CA THR A 788 30.54 17.67 -29.30
C THR A 788 30.28 18.08 -27.85
N ALA A 789 31.13 17.65 -26.91
CA ALA A 789 31.00 18.04 -25.50
C ALA A 789 31.12 19.57 -25.32
N THR A 790 32.07 20.22 -26.01
CA THR A 790 32.25 21.68 -25.95
C THR A 790 31.09 22.43 -26.62
N ARG A 791 30.59 21.95 -27.76
CA ARG A 791 29.41 22.52 -28.44
C ARG A 791 28.15 22.43 -27.57
N ALA A 792 27.86 21.26 -26.99
CA ALA A 792 26.70 21.10 -26.11
C ALA A 792 26.80 21.96 -24.83
N LEU A 793 28.01 22.16 -24.29
CA LEU A 793 28.23 23.11 -23.19
C LEU A 793 28.00 24.58 -23.62
N ALA A 794 28.40 24.94 -24.84
CA ALA A 794 28.18 26.28 -25.39
C ALA A 794 26.69 26.63 -25.53
N GLU A 795 25.81 25.64 -25.70
CA GLU A 795 24.34 25.78 -25.68
C GLU A 795 23.76 25.84 -24.25
N LEU A 796 24.29 25.02 -23.33
CA LEU A 796 23.83 24.94 -21.94
C LEU A 796 24.03 26.26 -21.16
N ILE A 797 25.10 27.00 -21.47
CA ILE A 797 25.42 28.26 -20.78
C ILE A 797 24.39 29.38 -21.08
N PRO A 798 24.06 29.72 -22.35
CA PRO A 798 22.93 30.59 -22.68
C PRO A 798 21.61 30.11 -22.08
N LEU A 799 21.35 28.79 -22.05
CA LEU A 799 20.15 28.24 -21.44
C LEU A 799 20.08 28.60 -19.94
N SER A 800 21.17 28.48 -19.17
CA SER A 800 21.20 28.88 -17.75
C SER A 800 20.98 30.38 -17.50
N ARG A 801 21.35 31.24 -18.46
CA ARG A 801 21.11 32.69 -18.38
C ARG A 801 19.64 33.02 -18.64
N ARG A 802 19.01 32.31 -19.59
CA ARG A 802 17.58 32.40 -19.93
C ARG A 802 16.68 31.73 -18.89
N ARG A 803 17.14 30.65 -18.23
CA ARG A 803 16.41 29.82 -17.26
C ARG A 803 17.14 29.83 -15.91
N ARG A 804 16.76 30.76 -15.02
CA ARG A 804 17.40 30.97 -13.70
C ARG A 804 16.97 29.93 -12.63
N THR A 805 16.56 28.72 -13.03
CA THR A 805 16.17 27.64 -12.10
C THR A 805 17.39 27.02 -11.41
N ALA A 806 17.17 26.30 -10.30
CA ALA A 806 18.28 25.65 -9.59
C ALA A 806 18.90 24.53 -10.45
N HIS A 807 18.06 23.69 -11.06
CA HIS A 807 18.50 22.57 -11.88
C HIS A 807 19.38 22.96 -13.09
N VAL A 808 19.03 23.99 -13.87
CA VAL A 808 19.83 24.35 -15.07
C VAL A 808 21.19 24.92 -14.66
N ARG A 809 21.27 25.64 -13.53
CA ARG A 809 22.53 26.11 -12.93
C ARG A 809 23.39 24.95 -12.39
N GLU A 810 22.76 23.98 -11.71
CA GLU A 810 23.41 22.74 -11.26
C GLU A 810 24.06 22.01 -12.45
N ALA A 811 23.29 21.75 -13.51
CA ALA A 811 23.77 21.11 -14.73
C ALA A 811 24.94 21.88 -15.37
N THR A 812 24.82 23.21 -15.47
CA THR A 812 25.88 24.07 -16.04
C THR A 812 27.19 23.99 -15.24
N LEU A 813 27.10 23.88 -13.90
CA LEU A 813 28.27 23.72 -13.03
C LEU A 813 28.88 22.32 -13.12
N VAL A 814 28.06 21.26 -13.07
CA VAL A 814 28.53 19.86 -13.11
C VAL A 814 29.13 19.53 -14.48
N PHE A 815 28.39 19.73 -15.57
CA PHE A 815 28.82 19.37 -16.91
C PHE A 815 29.83 20.39 -17.48
N GLY A 816 29.72 21.67 -17.09
CA GLY A 816 30.75 22.66 -17.39
C GLY A 816 32.08 22.39 -16.69
N GLY A 817 32.03 21.96 -15.42
CA GLY A 817 33.22 21.52 -14.68
C GLY A 817 33.85 20.28 -15.30
N MET A 818 33.05 19.30 -15.72
CA MET A 818 33.54 18.08 -16.38
C MET A 818 34.25 18.34 -17.72
N VAL A 819 33.73 19.24 -18.58
CA VAL A 819 34.35 19.56 -19.89
C VAL A 819 35.59 20.44 -19.76
N ARG A 820 35.64 21.29 -18.73
CA ARG A 820 36.77 22.22 -18.48
C ARG A 820 37.82 21.67 -17.52
N ASN A 821 37.60 20.49 -16.94
CA ASN A 821 38.37 19.94 -15.83
C ASN A 821 38.39 20.83 -14.56
N ASP A 822 37.31 21.59 -14.33
CA ASP A 822 37.15 22.49 -13.18
C ASP A 822 36.46 21.79 -11.99
N THR A 823 37.26 21.45 -10.99
CA THR A 823 36.84 20.80 -9.75
C THR A 823 36.11 21.75 -8.78
N ALA A 824 36.30 23.06 -8.88
CA ALA A 824 35.60 24.05 -8.07
C ALA A 824 34.17 24.27 -8.57
N ALA A 825 33.96 24.30 -9.89
CA ALA A 825 32.63 24.25 -10.49
C ALA A 825 31.89 22.96 -10.10
N LEU A 826 32.54 21.80 -10.18
CA LEU A 826 31.96 20.52 -9.74
C LEU A 826 31.60 20.49 -8.26
N THR A 827 32.45 21.04 -7.39
CA THR A 827 32.16 21.14 -5.94
C THR A 827 30.92 21.99 -5.67
N ASN A 828 30.76 23.10 -6.39
CA ASN A 828 29.54 23.91 -6.33
C ASN A 828 28.32 23.19 -6.91
N GLY A 829 28.47 22.46 -8.02
CA GLY A 829 27.44 21.60 -8.60
C GLY A 829 26.94 20.52 -7.62
N ILE A 830 27.86 19.82 -6.95
CA ILE A 830 27.54 18.83 -5.90
C ILE A 830 26.78 19.47 -4.73
N ARG A 831 27.14 20.69 -4.34
CA ARG A 831 26.41 21.43 -3.29
C ARG A 831 24.98 21.76 -3.72
N MET A 832 24.76 22.14 -4.98
CA MET A 832 23.43 22.39 -5.53
C MET A 832 22.60 21.10 -5.68
N ALA A 833 23.20 20.01 -6.16
CA ALA A 833 22.56 18.69 -6.24
C ALA A 833 22.10 18.18 -4.85
N ARG A 834 22.89 18.44 -3.80
CA ARG A 834 22.50 18.13 -2.41
C ARG A 834 21.32 18.99 -1.92
N ALA A 835 21.22 20.23 -2.37
CA ALA A 835 20.12 21.13 -2.01
C ALA A 835 18.81 20.79 -2.75
N SER A 836 18.87 20.19 -3.95
CA SER A 836 17.68 19.74 -4.70
C SER A 836 17.12 18.40 -4.21
N GLY A 837 17.90 17.65 -3.42
CA GLY A 837 17.54 16.32 -2.90
C GLY A 837 17.58 15.19 -3.94
N ASP A 838 17.94 15.47 -5.19
CA ASP A 838 17.96 14.51 -6.29
C ASP A 838 19.13 13.51 -6.12
N THR A 839 18.82 12.36 -5.55
CA THR A 839 19.76 11.28 -5.21
C THR A 839 20.53 10.78 -6.44
N PHE A 840 19.87 10.71 -7.60
CA PHE A 840 20.51 10.25 -8.83
C PHE A 840 21.51 11.29 -9.36
N ARG A 841 21.13 12.58 -9.39
CA ARG A 841 22.06 13.66 -9.76
C ARG A 841 23.23 13.82 -8.80
N ILE A 842 22.99 13.67 -7.48
CA ILE A 842 24.07 13.66 -6.48
C ILE A 842 25.10 12.57 -6.83
N ALA A 843 24.64 11.38 -7.25
CA ALA A 843 25.52 10.30 -7.67
C ALA A 843 26.25 10.61 -8.99
N GLN A 844 25.57 11.15 -10.00
CA GLN A 844 26.19 11.57 -11.26
C GLN A 844 27.25 12.67 -11.06
N ALA A 845 26.98 13.66 -10.21
CA ALA A 845 27.94 14.71 -9.87
C ALA A 845 29.14 14.16 -9.07
N CYS A 846 28.92 13.18 -8.18
CA CYS A 846 30.00 12.45 -7.51
C CYS A 846 30.83 11.59 -8.47
N LEU A 847 30.23 10.95 -9.48
CA LEU A 847 30.96 10.26 -10.55
C LEU A 847 31.81 11.25 -11.38
N ALA A 848 31.24 12.38 -11.79
CA ALA A 848 31.99 13.41 -12.52
C ALA A 848 33.18 13.95 -11.71
N MET A 849 33.00 14.23 -10.41
CA MET A 849 34.09 14.61 -9.51
C MET A 849 35.11 13.49 -9.32
N GLY A 850 34.68 12.23 -9.21
CA GLY A 850 35.57 11.07 -9.10
C GLY A 850 36.39 10.77 -10.36
N ARG A 851 35.99 11.27 -11.54
CA ARG A 851 36.81 11.21 -12.76
C ARG A 851 37.99 12.19 -12.69
N LEU A 852 37.77 13.38 -12.15
CA LEU A 852 38.72 14.51 -12.22
C LEU A 852 39.52 14.76 -10.93
N SER A 853 39.02 14.35 -9.77
CA SER A 853 39.68 14.60 -8.50
C SER A 853 41.00 13.81 -8.37
N PRO A 854 42.07 14.40 -7.79
CA PRO A 854 43.27 13.67 -7.39
C PRO A 854 43.01 12.68 -6.24
N SER A 855 41.91 12.86 -5.50
CA SER A 855 41.46 11.95 -4.42
C SER A 855 40.08 11.36 -4.78
N PRO A 856 40.01 10.45 -5.78
CA PRO A 856 38.74 10.01 -6.37
C PRO A 856 37.92 9.06 -5.48
N GLU A 857 38.55 8.36 -4.52
CA GLU A 857 37.96 7.28 -3.73
C GLU A 857 36.63 7.68 -3.06
N THR A 858 36.64 8.73 -2.23
CA THR A 858 35.45 9.20 -1.48
C THR A 858 34.26 9.47 -2.40
N TRP A 859 34.52 9.98 -3.61
CA TRP A 859 33.49 10.35 -4.58
C TRP A 859 32.97 9.12 -5.34
N LEU A 860 33.85 8.25 -5.81
CA LEU A 860 33.48 7.04 -6.55
C LEU A 860 32.80 6.00 -5.67
N LEU A 861 33.25 5.80 -4.42
CA LEU A 861 32.57 4.91 -3.47
C LEU A 861 31.19 5.44 -3.09
N LYS A 862 31.03 6.76 -2.94
CA LYS A 862 29.72 7.37 -2.70
C LYS A 862 28.79 7.19 -3.90
N ALA A 863 29.27 7.45 -5.12
CA ALA A 863 28.50 7.20 -6.35
C ALA A 863 28.09 5.73 -6.46
N HIS A 864 29.02 4.78 -6.26
CA HIS A 864 28.76 3.35 -6.34
C HIS A 864 27.65 2.90 -5.38
N ARG A 865 27.76 3.23 -4.08
CA ARG A 865 26.74 2.88 -3.07
C ARG A 865 25.37 3.46 -3.43
N THR A 866 25.32 4.72 -3.87
CA THR A 866 24.06 5.38 -4.23
C THR A 866 23.42 4.72 -5.45
N LEU A 867 24.17 4.52 -6.53
CA LEU A 867 23.66 3.93 -7.78
C LEU A 867 23.26 2.45 -7.59
N LYS A 868 24.02 1.70 -6.79
CA LYS A 868 23.69 0.32 -6.41
C LYS A 868 22.36 0.26 -5.65
N ARG A 869 22.11 1.19 -4.72
CA ARG A 869 20.84 1.29 -3.98
C ARG A 869 19.65 1.61 -4.89
N LEU A 870 19.84 2.45 -5.92
CA LEU A 870 18.79 2.76 -6.91
C LEU A 870 18.47 1.57 -7.84
N GLY A 871 19.43 0.63 -8.00
CA GLY A 871 19.40 -0.37 -9.05
C GLY A 871 19.78 0.20 -10.42
N ALA A 872 20.57 1.26 -10.48
CA ALA A 872 21.03 1.88 -11.73
C ALA A 872 22.18 1.05 -12.36
N THR A 873 21.87 -0.17 -12.79
CA THR A 873 22.82 -1.21 -13.27
C THR A 873 23.89 -0.65 -14.21
N ARG A 874 23.48 0.16 -15.18
CA ARG A 874 24.36 0.82 -16.16
C ARG A 874 25.41 1.74 -15.53
N GLU A 875 24.97 2.63 -14.65
CA GLU A 875 25.83 3.60 -13.98
C GLU A 875 26.69 2.90 -12.90
N VAL A 876 26.18 1.82 -12.29
CA VAL A 876 26.97 0.93 -11.41
C VAL A 876 28.11 0.27 -12.20
N ALA A 877 27.85 -0.25 -13.40
CA ALA A 877 28.89 -0.83 -14.27
C ALA A 877 29.95 0.22 -14.65
N THR A 878 29.50 1.44 -15.00
CA THR A 878 30.37 2.57 -15.33
C THR A 878 31.27 2.99 -14.16
N VAL A 879 30.71 3.13 -12.95
CA VAL A 879 31.49 3.44 -11.74
C VAL A 879 32.42 2.28 -11.36
N THR A 880 31.98 1.03 -11.53
CA THR A 880 32.79 -0.16 -11.21
C THR A 880 33.99 -0.29 -12.15
N ALA A 881 33.82 -0.01 -13.45
CA ALA A 881 34.93 0.05 -14.40
C ALA A 881 35.95 1.13 -14.00
N LEU A 882 35.49 2.32 -13.59
CA LEU A 882 36.36 3.40 -13.16
C LEU A 882 37.07 3.13 -11.82
N LEU A 883 36.40 2.49 -10.85
CA LEU A 883 37.02 2.04 -9.60
C LEU A 883 38.14 1.02 -9.87
N ARG A 884 37.90 0.05 -10.77
CA ARG A 884 38.94 -0.91 -11.21
C ARG A 884 40.11 -0.21 -11.91
N ALA A 885 39.82 0.70 -12.84
CA ALA A 885 40.84 1.44 -13.59
C ALA A 885 41.72 2.34 -12.70
N ARG A 886 41.18 2.81 -11.56
CA ARG A 886 41.92 3.56 -10.52
C ARG A 886 42.46 2.68 -9.38
N GLN A 887 42.36 1.35 -9.51
CA GLN A 887 42.79 0.36 -8.49
C GLN A 887 42.18 0.56 -7.09
N ILE A 888 41.01 1.22 -7.01
CA ILE A 888 40.31 1.46 -5.75
C ILE A 888 39.53 0.19 -5.39
N PRO A 889 39.80 -0.46 -4.24
CA PRO A 889 39.02 -1.61 -3.82
C PRO A 889 37.60 -1.15 -3.52
N VAL A 890 36.61 -1.75 -4.18
CA VAL A 890 35.22 -1.63 -3.72
C VAL A 890 35.16 -2.35 -2.38
N PRO A 891 34.83 -1.67 -1.25
CA PRO A 891 34.61 -2.38 0.00
C PRO A 891 33.52 -3.40 -0.25
N ARG A 892 33.81 -4.68 0.00
CA ARG A 892 32.73 -5.65 0.16
C ARG A 892 31.83 -5.06 1.23
N GLU A 893 30.53 -5.04 0.98
CA GLU A 893 29.55 -4.71 2.01
C GLU A 893 29.48 -5.89 2.99
N THR A 894 30.54 -6.04 3.79
CA THR A 894 30.38 -6.30 5.21
C THR A 894 29.56 -5.14 5.76
N HIS A 895 28.24 -5.25 5.59
CA HIS A 895 27.34 -4.73 6.60
C HIS A 895 27.93 -5.19 7.95
N PRO A 896 28.12 -4.29 8.92
CA PRO A 896 28.25 -4.76 10.29
C PRO A 896 26.97 -5.54 10.57
N ARG A 897 27.08 -6.87 10.60
CA ARG A 897 25.98 -7.79 10.92
C ARG A 897 25.78 -7.78 12.44
N THR A 898 25.50 -6.60 12.97
CA THR A 898 25.08 -6.39 14.36
C THR A 898 23.68 -6.94 14.63
N GLU A 899 22.95 -7.30 13.57
CA GLU A 899 21.79 -8.19 13.61
C GLU A 899 22.10 -9.45 12.78
N LEU A 900 21.71 -10.62 13.31
CA LEU A 900 21.82 -11.90 12.61
C LEU A 900 20.85 -11.91 11.42
N ASP A 901 21.36 -12.31 10.25
CA ASP A 901 20.56 -12.46 9.02
C ASP A 901 19.43 -13.48 9.24
N ARG A 902 18.30 -13.36 8.53
CA ARG A 902 17.16 -14.30 8.64
C ARG A 902 17.61 -15.74 8.37
N LEU A 903 18.56 -15.95 7.46
CA LEU A 903 19.16 -17.27 7.21
C LEU A 903 19.99 -17.78 8.39
N ASP A 904 20.68 -16.89 9.11
CA ASP A 904 21.56 -17.23 10.23
C ASP A 904 20.71 -17.56 11.46
N LEU A 905 19.67 -16.78 11.72
CA LEU A 905 18.61 -17.12 12.69
C LEU A 905 17.98 -18.48 12.39
N ARG A 906 17.65 -18.75 11.12
CA ARG A 906 17.09 -20.05 10.68
C ARG A 906 18.07 -21.21 10.86
N ILE A 907 19.37 -20.98 10.67
CA ILE A 907 20.40 -21.99 10.93
C ILE A 907 20.51 -22.26 12.44
N ALA A 908 20.51 -21.22 13.30
CA ALA A 908 20.50 -21.38 14.76
C ALA A 908 19.23 -22.10 15.27
N GLU A 909 18.07 -21.82 14.68
CA GLU A 909 16.80 -22.52 14.93
C GLU A 909 16.87 -24.02 14.55
N LEU A 910 17.49 -24.36 13.41
CA LEU A 910 17.66 -25.76 13.00
C LEU A 910 18.71 -26.49 13.85
N VAL A 911 19.78 -25.80 14.28
CA VAL A 911 20.77 -26.34 15.22
C VAL A 911 20.14 -26.61 16.59
N SER A 912 19.32 -25.70 17.12
CA SER A 912 18.63 -25.90 18.41
C SER A 912 17.59 -27.01 18.38
N ARG A 913 17.06 -27.34 17.19
CA ARG A 913 16.27 -28.56 16.92
C ARG A 913 17.12 -29.80 16.60
N GLY A 914 18.42 -29.80 16.91
CA GLY A 914 19.31 -30.96 16.79
C GLY A 914 19.60 -31.44 15.36
N HIS A 915 19.34 -30.64 14.32
CA HIS A 915 19.60 -31.06 12.95
C HIS A 915 21.11 -31.14 12.67
N THR A 916 21.54 -32.09 11.84
CA THR A 916 22.94 -32.21 11.37
C THR A 916 23.24 -31.26 10.20
N ASN A 917 24.52 -31.04 9.85
CA ASN A 917 24.90 -30.16 8.74
C ASN A 917 24.24 -30.59 7.42
N ARG A 918 24.26 -31.89 7.10
CA ARG A 918 23.53 -32.50 5.97
C ARG A 918 22.03 -32.25 5.99
N GLN A 919 21.39 -32.30 7.16
CA GLN A 919 19.94 -32.05 7.29
C GLN A 919 19.60 -30.56 7.14
N ILE A 920 20.41 -29.67 7.71
CA ILE A 920 20.30 -28.21 7.52
C ILE A 920 20.51 -27.86 6.04
N ALA A 921 21.49 -28.48 5.40
CA ALA A 921 21.80 -28.29 3.98
C ALA A 921 20.61 -28.70 3.08
N ALA A 922 20.01 -29.86 3.36
CA ALA A 922 18.79 -30.30 2.68
C ALA A 922 17.59 -29.36 2.94
N ALA A 923 17.37 -28.93 4.18
CA ALA A 923 16.28 -28.02 4.57
C ALA A 923 16.41 -26.61 3.95
N LEU A 924 17.63 -26.18 3.64
CA LEU A 924 17.94 -24.87 3.04
C LEU A 924 18.35 -24.95 1.56
N ALA A 925 18.14 -26.10 0.90
CA ALA A 925 18.48 -26.35 -0.51
C ALA A 925 19.91 -25.92 -0.90
N THR A 926 20.89 -26.21 -0.05
CA THR A 926 22.30 -25.84 -0.21
C THR A 926 23.21 -27.05 0.05
N ASN A 927 24.51 -26.93 -0.21
CA ASN A 927 25.47 -27.99 0.12
C ASN A 927 25.98 -27.91 1.56
N GLU A 928 26.42 -29.06 2.09
CA GLU A 928 26.85 -29.25 3.48
C GLU A 928 28.08 -28.41 3.85
N LYS A 929 29.07 -28.33 2.97
CA LYS A 929 30.29 -27.52 3.14
C LYS A 929 30.00 -26.01 3.30
N ARG A 930 28.93 -25.53 2.67
CA ARG A 930 28.44 -24.14 2.80
C ARG A 930 27.67 -23.92 4.10
N ILE A 931 27.04 -24.96 4.68
CA ILE A 931 26.49 -24.90 6.04
C ILE A 931 27.60 -24.88 7.08
N GLU A 932 28.65 -25.68 6.92
CA GLU A 932 29.82 -25.65 7.81
C GLU A 932 30.47 -24.27 7.84
N ALA A 933 30.83 -23.72 6.68
CA ALA A 933 31.41 -22.39 6.59
C ALA A 933 30.50 -21.29 7.18
N ARG A 934 29.17 -21.44 7.05
CA ARG A 934 28.19 -20.50 7.61
C ARG A 934 28.05 -20.66 9.12
N LEU A 935 28.11 -21.88 9.65
CA LEU A 935 28.08 -22.16 11.10
C LEU A 935 29.33 -21.67 11.81
N THR A 936 30.52 -21.85 11.24
CA THR A 936 31.77 -21.30 11.78
C THR A 936 31.68 -19.78 11.91
N ALA A 937 31.29 -19.08 10.82
CA ALA A 937 31.07 -17.63 10.86
C ALA A 937 29.98 -17.21 11.86
N LEU A 938 28.98 -18.05 12.09
CA LEU A 938 27.90 -17.77 13.04
C LEU A 938 28.36 -17.95 14.50
N PHE A 939 29.17 -18.96 14.80
CA PHE A 939 29.82 -19.11 16.11
C PHE A 939 30.75 -17.92 16.43
N GLU A 940 31.57 -17.50 15.45
CA GLU A 940 32.40 -16.29 15.56
C GLU A 940 31.56 -15.03 15.78
N GLN A 941 30.45 -14.88 15.05
CA GLN A 941 29.56 -13.71 15.14
C GLN A 941 28.74 -13.66 16.44
N THR A 942 28.41 -14.80 17.05
CA THR A 942 27.62 -14.87 18.30
C THR A 942 28.46 -15.13 19.56
N GLY A 943 29.77 -15.32 19.44
CA GLY A 943 30.66 -15.67 20.55
C GLY A 943 30.37 -17.04 21.19
N CYS A 944 29.66 -17.93 20.49
CA CYS A 944 29.29 -19.26 20.99
C CYS A 944 30.40 -20.26 20.65
N ALA A 945 30.88 -21.06 21.63
CA ALA A 945 31.99 -22.00 21.38
C ALA A 945 31.58 -23.23 20.54
N GLY A 946 30.29 -23.41 20.26
CA GLY A 946 29.79 -24.44 19.34
C GLY A 946 28.27 -24.57 19.34
N ARG A 947 27.77 -25.69 18.80
CA ARG A 947 26.32 -25.96 18.62
C ARG A 947 25.52 -25.90 19.92
N VAL A 948 26.10 -26.33 21.03
CA VAL A 948 25.44 -26.38 22.35
C VAL A 948 25.22 -24.98 22.89
N ASP A 949 26.26 -24.14 22.89
CA ASP A 949 26.16 -22.72 23.27
C ASP A 949 25.20 -21.95 22.37
N LEU A 950 25.24 -22.21 21.06
CA LEU A 950 24.33 -21.58 20.11
C LEU A 950 22.86 -21.97 20.39
N THR A 951 22.64 -23.23 20.75
CA THR A 951 21.32 -23.75 21.15
C THR A 951 20.85 -23.09 22.45
N ALA A 952 21.72 -22.96 23.46
CA ALA A 952 21.41 -22.27 24.70
C ALA A 952 21.11 -20.78 24.47
N ALA A 953 21.92 -20.08 23.68
CA ALA A 953 21.71 -18.67 23.33
C ALA A 953 20.39 -18.43 22.58
N TRP A 954 19.99 -19.37 21.71
CA TRP A 954 18.68 -19.35 21.05
C TRP A 954 17.53 -19.58 22.04
N LEU A 955 17.60 -20.62 22.87
CA LEU A 955 16.56 -20.97 23.85
C LEU A 955 16.39 -19.91 24.95
N HIS A 956 17.46 -19.23 25.35
CA HIS A 956 17.42 -18.09 26.27
C HIS A 956 17.04 -16.76 25.60
N GLY A 957 16.60 -16.77 24.34
CA GLY A 957 16.11 -15.58 23.64
C GLY A 957 17.18 -14.55 23.24
N ARG A 958 18.47 -14.82 23.51
CA ARG A 958 19.59 -13.88 23.27
C ARG A 958 19.86 -13.61 21.79
N LEU A 959 19.31 -14.43 20.91
CA LEU A 959 19.46 -14.36 19.45
C LEU A 959 18.16 -13.99 18.72
N GLN A 960 17.12 -13.52 19.42
CA GLN A 960 15.86 -13.13 18.77
C GLN A 960 15.96 -11.80 18.02
N PRO A 961 15.20 -11.58 16.94
CA PRO A 961 15.14 -10.29 16.26
C PRO A 961 14.58 -9.22 17.20
N GLY A 962 15.37 -8.20 17.49
CA GLY A 962 14.98 -7.12 18.39
C GLY A 962 13.76 -6.34 17.88
N PRO A 963 12.95 -5.72 18.77
CA PRO A 963 11.85 -4.88 18.35
C PRO A 963 12.38 -3.71 17.51
N ARG A 964 11.97 -3.64 16.24
CA ARG A 964 12.27 -2.50 15.36
C ARG A 964 11.87 -1.23 16.08
N LYS A 965 12.84 -0.34 16.35
CA LYS A 965 12.59 0.99 16.90
C LYS A 965 11.57 1.69 16.01
N SER A 966 10.35 1.80 16.51
CA SER A 966 9.29 2.58 15.88
C SER A 966 9.81 4.00 15.69
N ARG A 967 9.96 4.42 14.43
CA ARG A 967 10.17 5.83 14.09
C ARG A 967 8.97 6.59 14.63
N THR A 968 9.14 7.29 15.75
CA THR A 968 8.17 8.23 16.27
C THR A 968 7.96 9.31 15.21
N VAL A 969 6.86 9.19 14.46
CA VAL A 969 6.34 10.29 13.68
C VAL A 969 5.79 11.27 14.71
N ALA A 970 6.55 12.33 14.98
CA ALA A 970 6.02 13.47 15.71
C ALA A 970 4.84 14.05 14.90
N VAL A 971 3.70 14.17 15.58
CA VAL A 971 2.50 14.87 15.12
C VAL A 971 2.71 16.36 15.28
#